data_AF-A0A8T5K2C3-F1
#
_entry.id   AF-A0A8T5K2C3-F1
#
_cell.length_a   1.000
_cell.length_b   1.000
_cell.length_c   1.000
_cell.angle_alpha   90.00
_cell.angle_beta   90.00
_cell.angle_gamma   90.00
#
_symmetry.space_group_name_H-M   'P 1'
#
loop_
_entity.id
_entity.type
_entity.pdbx_description
1 polymer ?
#
loop_
_entity_poly.entity_id
_entity_poly.type
_entity_poly.pdbx_seq_one_letter_code
_entity_poly.pdbx_strand_id
1 'polypeptide(L)'
;ANSGTWKSGIFAEIEGSNYKISNLTGSGGSEYTPSCGDSITVNTTLAAGLTDCAVHGLSIGAHNIVLDCQGHTIDGDISSSDRGISLNNYNNVVVKNCVITEFDYGMLSWWDATNQHIYNNTIYNITARGILISDSNAYGVDNNIIENNTIYDIASYGIFLNDVDGTIVHNNTIYDSSFGIFYDTDAANTIISNNTIYDNTGDGIHLRGNDNNVTGNKIYNNSDEGIHIYNVDAYNNIISSNEVYENYDYNIYISNGASSNIVKDNNIHSSDSDGGIYVAHTTTTNNQIINNTVHDNIDEGIAIGIWSTLAGNNNSVINNTIFSNGLRGIFVNTDNTTVHGNNVYGNSNYGIYIYKVAGHVNVTNNYVYNGLNRGIESQESQNISVTNNYVFNNSLHGFFLYKTNNSLFRNNTLTDNFKSSYGGNVELFVFSFNIFEDNKIIGGSDFGLRTYINVNNNIIRNNLVANSSDDLLKFGDSSSGDCDNNTFINNTFESNGSFNFLATINYANNNEFIDNTFTGSGTHFYFGNDGNNTIFLNTTFDSLSWEVAGVHDVYVKWYLDIKVNTSDGDLENANVTLYNNTDVLEFSELTNASGWILRKNLTEYMYDGSTYTYYTNYTVNTTSPSESYGNNSREIDLTSSIVEYITLDSLNEAPIVSSAKITPTIAHTADNLAGYCNATDANLDNVTYYYEWYNDGILNNSGDSVLCASGHTNNGDGTCTVTLRPDSGGDLTEFPNVVPSGAHYLNVDESVADNDTTFVGSTVDVSGTPTLKVALKENSVISVSPNVDLFATYYIDSWTKTTRPSDSGQWTIADIDALQIGVNATTSLGASDVDLFNLPTSNIPANSIVNSVKIYERSRLNVRTTTNIRVTQVYVNVTYTPSIYYLPGVEINVNNLSNSLTTKGENWTFNCMAFDGIINASSWVNESIIIQNSLPEQVLLDLPENGNNTIDRTPGLSWNVPDDDDSDSLTYHLFVNDSAGGIIYNQTGVATNSYTFSSDLTLDDTYSWRVRANDSEGFGSWSSLWNFTVDSVVTISATTNSIAFGSLGPGVTSNTSTDSPPPFVLQNDGNSLINISVNASQLFDQAALGTDAYQFKVDNTTETGSFSWLTSIINWFNMPSGAVVAIDSLKYEDSTDSVEVDILATVPTDELAGSKSSTVYFEAAIAE
;
A
#
# COMPACT_ATOMS: atom_id res chain seq x y z
N ALA A 1 -53.50 6.00 11.68
CA ALA A 1 -52.85 6.81 10.63
C ALA A 1 -51.72 7.65 11.22
N ASN A 2 -50.58 7.01 11.49
CA ASN A 2 -49.28 7.38 10.92
C ASN A 2 -48.33 6.20 11.19
N SER A 3 -47.42 5.97 10.25
CA SER A 3 -46.47 4.86 10.27
C SER A 3 -45.43 5.02 11.38
N GLY A 4 -45.24 3.98 12.19
CA GLY A 4 -44.15 3.86 13.16
C GLY A 4 -43.42 2.54 12.91
N THR A 5 -42.13 2.63 12.58
CA THR A 5 -41.26 1.48 12.30
C THR A 5 -40.92 0.72 13.58
N TRP A 6 -41.23 -0.57 13.63
CA TRP A 6 -40.62 -1.48 14.61
C TRP A 6 -39.15 -1.70 14.23
N LYS A 7 -38.25 -1.53 15.20
CA LYS A 7 -36.83 -1.87 15.07
C LYS A 7 -36.56 -3.11 15.91
N SER A 8 -35.94 -4.11 15.29
CA SER A 8 -35.33 -5.24 15.98
C SER A 8 -34.23 -4.76 16.93
N GLY A 9 -34.18 -5.32 18.14
CA GLY A 9 -33.25 -4.87 19.18
C GLY A 9 -33.21 -5.76 20.41
N ILE A 10 -32.47 -6.88 20.31
CA ILE A 10 -31.79 -7.59 21.41
C ILE A 10 -32.67 -7.98 22.61
N PHE A 11 -33.18 -9.22 22.58
CA PHE A 11 -33.56 -9.94 23.79
C PHE A 11 -32.31 -10.54 24.45
N ALA A 12 -32.07 -10.19 25.73
CA ALA A 12 -31.11 -10.87 26.59
C ALA A 12 -31.82 -11.94 27.44
N GLU A 13 -31.04 -12.88 27.97
CA GLU A 13 -31.45 -14.07 28.71
C GLU A 13 -32.57 -13.83 29.74
N ILE A 14 -33.61 -14.67 29.72
CA ILE A 14 -34.61 -14.76 30.79
C ILE A 14 -34.02 -15.57 31.96
N GLU A 15 -33.04 -14.98 32.65
CA GLU A 15 -32.65 -15.39 34.00
C GLU A 15 -33.53 -14.67 35.04
N GLY A 16 -34.36 -15.43 35.76
CA GLY A 16 -34.84 -15.01 37.09
C GLY A 16 -36.05 -14.07 37.15
N SER A 17 -37.24 -14.64 36.89
CA SER A 17 -38.42 -14.46 37.75
C SER A 17 -38.74 -13.02 38.24
N ASN A 18 -39.05 -12.09 37.34
CA ASN A 18 -39.48 -10.73 37.71
C ASN A 18 -40.58 -10.09 36.82
N TYR A 19 -41.51 -10.88 36.29
CA TYR A 19 -42.77 -10.30 35.79
C TYR A 19 -43.63 -9.83 36.98
N LYS A 20 -43.58 -8.53 37.27
CA LYS A 20 -44.43 -7.89 38.29
C LYS A 20 -45.88 -7.75 37.80
N ILE A 21 -46.63 -8.85 37.83
CA ILE A 21 -48.08 -8.73 38.06
C ILE A 21 -48.25 -8.08 39.43
N SER A 22 -48.92 -6.93 39.47
CA SER A 22 -49.03 -6.10 40.67
C SER A 22 -49.77 -6.84 41.81
N ASN A 23 -49.01 -7.36 42.78
CA ASN A 23 -49.44 -7.90 44.08
C ASN A 23 -50.91 -8.36 44.17
N LEU A 24 -51.26 -9.46 43.49
CA LEU A 24 -52.41 -10.28 43.87
C LEU A 24 -52.07 -11.13 45.11
N THR A 25 -51.61 -10.48 46.18
CA THR A 25 -51.43 -11.09 47.51
C THR A 25 -52.79 -11.26 48.20
N GLY A 26 -53.69 -12.00 47.57
CA GLY A 26 -55.02 -12.34 48.06
C GLY A 26 -54.96 -13.45 49.11
N SER A 27 -54.43 -13.14 50.29
CA SER A 27 -54.48 -14.04 51.46
C SER A 27 -55.92 -14.16 52.00
N GLY A 28 -56.73 -14.99 51.34
CA GLY A 28 -58.15 -15.12 51.67
C GLY A 28 -58.99 -15.80 50.60
N GLY A 29 -58.49 -16.87 49.98
CA GLY A 29 -59.38 -17.82 49.31
C GLY A 29 -60.26 -18.49 50.36
N SER A 30 -61.58 -18.56 50.14
CA SER A 30 -62.42 -19.49 50.89
C SER A 30 -62.07 -20.91 50.47
N GLU A 31 -62.08 -21.87 51.40
CA GLU A 31 -62.15 -23.30 51.07
C GLU A 31 -63.50 -23.56 50.37
N TYR A 32 -63.53 -23.29 49.07
CA TYR A 32 -64.57 -23.73 48.17
C TYR A 32 -64.15 -25.12 47.67
N THR A 33 -65.07 -26.08 47.70
CA THR A 33 -64.89 -27.40 47.09
C THR A 33 -65.66 -27.38 45.77
N PRO A 34 -65.00 -27.09 44.63
CA PRO A 34 -65.66 -27.12 43.34
C PRO A 34 -66.14 -28.54 43.02
N SER A 35 -67.14 -28.63 42.15
CA SER A 35 -67.45 -29.86 41.41
C SER A 35 -67.08 -29.71 39.94
N CYS A 36 -67.02 -30.82 39.19
CA CYS A 36 -66.84 -30.77 37.74
C CYS A 36 -67.90 -29.84 37.10
N GLY A 37 -67.45 -28.93 36.23
CA GLY A 37 -68.28 -27.94 35.54
C GLY A 37 -68.51 -26.64 36.30
N ASP A 38 -67.97 -26.48 37.52
CA ASP A 38 -68.13 -25.26 38.31
C ASP A 38 -67.42 -24.04 37.69
N SER A 39 -68.01 -22.86 37.92
CA SER A 39 -67.43 -21.58 37.50
C SER A 39 -66.75 -20.85 38.67
N ILE A 40 -65.42 -20.70 38.57
CA ILE A 40 -64.57 -20.08 39.57
C ILE A 40 -64.62 -18.55 39.42
N THR A 41 -65.26 -17.86 40.36
CA THR A 41 -65.51 -16.40 40.31
C THR A 41 -64.72 -15.59 41.34
N VAL A 42 -63.91 -16.25 42.17
CA VAL A 42 -63.05 -15.66 43.21
C VAL A 42 -61.75 -16.45 43.32
N ASN A 43 -60.73 -15.89 43.98
CA ASN A 43 -59.51 -16.62 44.33
C ASN A 43 -59.87 -17.93 45.04
N THR A 44 -59.44 -19.05 44.45
CA THR A 44 -59.82 -20.39 44.89
C THR A 44 -58.58 -21.26 45.04
N THR A 45 -58.52 -21.95 46.16
CA THR A 45 -57.51 -22.96 46.44
C THR A 45 -58.22 -24.30 46.52
N LEU A 46 -57.83 -25.26 45.66
CA LEU A 46 -58.47 -26.56 45.57
C LEU A 46 -58.13 -27.39 46.83
N ALA A 47 -59.14 -28.02 47.41
CA ALA A 47 -59.03 -28.80 48.66
C ALA A 47 -59.05 -30.33 48.45
N ALA A 48 -59.43 -30.78 47.25
CA ALA A 48 -59.42 -32.18 46.82
C ALA A 48 -59.50 -32.24 45.28
N GLY A 49 -59.00 -33.32 44.68
CA GLY A 49 -59.10 -33.52 43.23
C GLY A 49 -60.53 -33.76 42.74
N LEU A 50 -60.74 -33.51 41.45
CA LEU A 50 -61.96 -33.82 40.70
C LEU A 50 -61.71 -35.08 39.87
N THR A 51 -62.65 -36.03 39.85
CA THR A 51 -62.49 -37.37 39.25
C THR A 51 -63.66 -37.70 38.31
N ASP A 52 -63.39 -38.35 37.18
CA ASP A 52 -64.39 -38.75 36.18
C ASP A 52 -65.31 -37.57 35.75
N CYS A 53 -64.72 -36.42 35.42
CA CYS A 53 -65.50 -35.25 35.00
C CYS A 53 -66.14 -35.46 33.62
N ALA A 54 -67.40 -35.92 33.61
CA ALA A 54 -68.25 -36.12 32.42
C ALA A 54 -68.74 -34.83 31.72
N VAL A 55 -68.05 -33.72 31.97
CA VAL A 55 -68.17 -32.37 31.41
C VAL A 55 -66.83 -31.66 31.66
N HIS A 56 -66.67 -30.40 31.23
CA HIS A 56 -65.51 -29.57 31.55
C HIS A 56 -65.13 -29.64 33.04
N GLY A 57 -63.84 -29.76 33.36
CA GLY A 57 -63.34 -29.82 34.74
C GLY A 57 -63.69 -28.56 35.54
N LEU A 58 -63.07 -27.42 35.19
CA LEU A 58 -63.38 -26.11 35.77
C LEU A 58 -63.46 -25.02 34.68
N SER A 59 -64.27 -23.99 34.93
CA SER A 59 -64.30 -22.79 34.08
C SER A 59 -64.02 -21.55 34.92
N ILE A 60 -63.18 -20.64 34.44
CA ILE A 60 -63.03 -19.31 35.04
C ILE A 60 -64.32 -18.50 34.79
N GLY A 61 -64.67 -17.65 35.75
CA GLY A 61 -65.90 -16.84 35.77
C GLY A 61 -65.70 -15.38 36.17
N ALA A 62 -64.46 -14.94 36.40
CA ALA A 62 -64.12 -13.57 36.74
C ALA A 62 -62.67 -13.21 36.37
N HIS A 63 -62.43 -11.93 36.11
CA HIS A 63 -61.08 -11.34 35.94
C HIS A 63 -60.34 -11.20 37.28
N ASN A 64 -59.01 -11.11 37.25
CA ASN A 64 -58.17 -10.81 38.42
C ASN A 64 -58.24 -11.87 39.53
N ILE A 65 -58.30 -13.16 39.16
CA ILE A 65 -58.40 -14.27 40.12
C ILE A 65 -57.24 -15.27 40.00
N VAL A 66 -56.98 -15.98 41.10
CA VAL A 66 -56.01 -17.06 41.20
C VAL A 66 -56.73 -18.38 41.44
N LEU A 67 -56.46 -19.39 40.61
CA LEU A 67 -56.78 -20.79 40.86
C LEU A 67 -55.48 -21.53 41.21
N ASP A 68 -55.38 -21.98 42.46
CA ASP A 68 -54.25 -22.79 42.96
C ASP A 68 -54.74 -24.20 43.26
N CYS A 69 -54.32 -25.18 42.47
CA CYS A 69 -54.77 -26.56 42.65
C CYS A 69 -53.98 -27.33 43.73
N GLN A 70 -52.89 -26.80 44.30
CA GLN A 70 -52.04 -27.45 45.30
C GLN A 70 -51.54 -28.88 44.95
N GLY A 71 -51.38 -29.20 43.66
CA GLY A 71 -51.00 -30.53 43.16
C GLY A 71 -52.15 -31.52 43.04
N HIS A 72 -53.41 -31.09 43.22
CA HIS A 72 -54.58 -31.94 43.01
C HIS A 72 -54.90 -32.12 41.52
N THR A 73 -55.36 -33.33 41.19
CA THR A 73 -55.81 -33.70 39.85
C THR A 73 -57.20 -33.18 39.53
N ILE A 74 -57.37 -32.70 38.30
CA ILE A 74 -58.65 -32.52 37.62
C ILE A 74 -58.62 -33.56 36.49
N ASP A 75 -59.51 -34.54 36.58
CA ASP A 75 -59.51 -35.77 35.79
C ASP A 75 -60.84 -35.92 35.05
N GLY A 76 -60.77 -36.10 33.73
CA GLY A 76 -61.91 -36.16 32.81
C GLY A 76 -62.45 -37.58 32.60
N ASP A 77 -63.09 -37.81 31.44
CA ASP A 77 -63.59 -39.12 31.00
C ASP A 77 -63.28 -39.41 29.51
N ILE A 78 -62.38 -38.62 28.91
CA ILE A 78 -61.98 -38.66 27.49
C ILE A 78 -63.18 -38.35 26.55
N SER A 79 -64.18 -37.59 27.03
CA SER A 79 -65.23 -36.99 26.21
C SER A 79 -64.68 -35.91 25.27
N SER A 80 -65.06 -35.99 23.98
CA SER A 80 -64.70 -34.98 22.97
C SER A 80 -65.32 -33.61 23.28
N SER A 81 -64.59 -32.52 23.01
CA SER A 81 -64.88 -31.12 23.32
C SER A 81 -64.82 -30.70 24.81
N ASP A 82 -64.56 -31.62 25.74
CA ASP A 82 -64.38 -31.27 27.15
C ASP A 82 -62.99 -30.71 27.47
N ARG A 83 -62.94 -29.84 28.48
CA ARG A 83 -61.79 -29.01 28.83
C ARG A 83 -61.43 -29.22 30.30
N GLY A 84 -60.16 -29.41 30.63
CA GLY A 84 -59.71 -29.46 32.01
C GLY A 84 -59.95 -28.12 32.72
N ILE A 85 -59.39 -27.03 32.16
CA ILE A 85 -59.64 -25.65 32.64
C ILE A 85 -59.92 -24.71 31.45
N SER A 86 -61.05 -23.99 31.49
CA SER A 86 -61.40 -22.97 30.49
C SER A 86 -61.18 -21.54 31.03
N LEU A 87 -60.41 -20.72 30.31
CA LEU A 87 -60.01 -19.35 30.69
C LEU A 87 -60.80 -18.23 29.97
N ASN A 88 -61.72 -18.61 29.08
CA ASN A 88 -62.28 -17.76 28.04
C ASN A 88 -62.93 -16.46 28.55
N ASN A 89 -62.70 -15.35 27.85
CA ASN A 89 -63.14 -13.97 28.17
C ASN A 89 -62.58 -13.34 29.46
N TYR A 90 -61.69 -13.99 30.24
CA TYR A 90 -61.31 -13.49 31.57
C TYR A 90 -59.82 -13.13 31.72
N ASN A 91 -59.54 -11.84 31.59
CA ASN A 91 -58.19 -11.28 31.71
C ASN A 91 -57.59 -11.32 33.13
N ASN A 92 -56.26 -11.33 33.20
CA ASN A 92 -55.46 -11.32 34.43
C ASN A 92 -55.83 -12.48 35.37
N VAL A 93 -55.70 -13.71 34.89
CA VAL A 93 -56.02 -14.92 35.66
C VAL A 93 -54.79 -15.81 35.78
N VAL A 94 -54.56 -16.27 37.00
CA VAL A 94 -53.42 -17.13 37.35
C VAL A 94 -53.92 -18.55 37.58
N VAL A 95 -53.34 -19.53 36.90
CA VAL A 95 -53.63 -20.96 37.11
C VAL A 95 -52.33 -21.69 37.39
N LYS A 96 -52.28 -22.37 38.54
CA LYS A 96 -51.04 -23.00 39.00
C LYS A 96 -51.23 -24.25 39.83
N ASN A 97 -50.17 -25.05 39.87
CA ASN A 97 -50.07 -26.28 40.67
C ASN A 97 -51.15 -27.32 40.30
N CYS A 98 -51.73 -27.28 39.09
CA CYS A 98 -52.79 -28.20 38.67
C CYS A 98 -52.22 -29.42 37.95
N VAL A 99 -52.80 -30.59 38.21
CA VAL A 99 -52.59 -31.79 37.39
C VAL A 99 -53.86 -32.00 36.56
N ILE A 100 -53.76 -32.06 35.24
CA ILE A 100 -54.91 -32.10 34.33
C ILE A 100 -54.77 -33.30 33.39
N THR A 101 -55.79 -34.14 33.32
CA THR A 101 -55.73 -35.38 32.51
C THR A 101 -57.09 -35.86 32.01
N GLU A 102 -57.08 -36.68 30.96
CA GLU A 102 -58.26 -37.34 30.37
C GLU A 102 -59.34 -36.37 29.81
N PHE A 103 -58.91 -35.26 29.19
CA PHE A 103 -59.78 -34.30 28.48
C PHE A 103 -59.41 -34.18 27.00
N ASP A 104 -60.28 -33.54 26.20
CA ASP A 104 -59.97 -33.17 24.81
C ASP A 104 -59.01 -31.98 24.74
N TYR A 105 -59.20 -31.01 25.63
CA TYR A 105 -58.28 -29.88 25.83
C TYR A 105 -57.84 -29.83 27.30
N GLY A 106 -56.54 -29.73 27.57
CA GLY A 106 -56.04 -29.58 28.93
C GLY A 106 -56.43 -28.21 29.50
N MET A 107 -55.91 -27.15 28.87
CA MET A 107 -56.27 -25.76 29.15
C MET A 107 -56.59 -25.01 27.86
N LEU A 108 -57.61 -24.15 27.90
CA LEU A 108 -58.08 -23.43 26.72
C LEU A 108 -58.42 -21.97 27.06
N SER A 109 -57.83 -21.03 26.32
CA SER A 109 -58.14 -19.60 26.33
C SER A 109 -58.64 -19.14 24.96
N TRP A 110 -59.84 -18.55 24.91
CA TRP A 110 -60.47 -17.97 23.71
C TRP A 110 -61.17 -16.65 24.06
N TRP A 111 -61.44 -15.85 23.01
CA TRP A 111 -62.25 -14.63 23.04
C TRP A 111 -61.62 -13.54 23.91
N ASP A 112 -60.59 -12.88 23.39
CA ASP A 112 -59.98 -11.67 23.93
C ASP A 112 -59.51 -11.82 25.40
N ALA A 113 -58.97 -12.99 25.75
CA ALA A 113 -58.70 -13.42 27.14
C ALA A 113 -57.21 -13.28 27.51
N THR A 114 -56.83 -12.09 27.98
CA THR A 114 -55.43 -11.61 27.98
C THR A 114 -54.74 -11.63 29.35
N ASN A 115 -53.41 -11.58 29.37
CA ASN A 115 -52.59 -11.57 30.61
C ASN A 115 -52.85 -12.81 31.49
N GLN A 116 -52.98 -13.99 30.88
CA GLN A 116 -53.02 -15.27 31.60
C GLN A 116 -51.63 -15.59 32.17
N HIS A 117 -51.57 -16.17 33.36
CA HIS A 117 -50.32 -16.72 33.92
C HIS A 117 -50.53 -18.18 34.32
N ILE A 118 -50.06 -19.08 33.46
CA ILE A 118 -50.23 -20.54 33.58
C ILE A 118 -48.87 -21.11 33.99
N TYR A 119 -48.71 -21.53 35.26
CA TYR A 119 -47.42 -22.02 35.72
C TYR A 119 -47.42 -23.20 36.69
N ASN A 120 -46.35 -24.00 36.62
CA ASN A 120 -46.13 -25.17 37.48
C ASN A 120 -47.32 -26.15 37.45
N ASN A 121 -47.88 -26.38 36.26
CA ASN A 121 -48.94 -27.37 36.03
C ASN A 121 -48.39 -28.61 35.31
N THR A 122 -49.06 -29.75 35.47
CA THR A 122 -48.78 -30.99 34.75
C THR A 122 -50.00 -31.37 33.92
N ILE A 123 -49.85 -31.54 32.60
CA ILE A 123 -50.95 -31.78 31.67
C ILE A 123 -50.62 -33.01 30.82
N TYR A 124 -51.47 -34.05 30.85
CA TYR A 124 -51.19 -35.28 30.11
C TYR A 124 -52.42 -36.14 29.77
N ASN A 125 -52.27 -37.11 28.86
CA ASN A 125 -53.36 -37.93 28.29
C ASN A 125 -54.48 -37.05 27.69
N ILE A 126 -54.12 -36.13 26.78
CA ILE A 126 -55.07 -35.17 26.19
C ILE A 126 -55.31 -35.47 24.71
N THR A 127 -56.58 -35.58 24.29
CA THR A 127 -56.91 -36.06 22.93
C THR A 127 -56.85 -35.02 21.82
N ALA A 128 -56.66 -33.73 22.14
CA ALA A 128 -56.30 -32.71 21.15
C ALA A 128 -55.11 -31.85 21.60
N ARG A 129 -55.32 -30.91 22.53
CA ARG A 129 -54.32 -29.86 22.82
C ARG A 129 -54.06 -29.66 24.31
N GLY A 130 -52.78 -29.67 24.70
CA GLY A 130 -52.35 -29.49 26.09
C GLY A 130 -52.72 -28.11 26.62
N ILE A 131 -52.13 -27.06 26.04
CA ILE A 131 -52.53 -25.67 26.25
C ILE A 131 -52.84 -25.03 24.90
N LEU A 132 -54.05 -24.48 24.73
CA LEU A 132 -54.39 -23.60 23.62
C LEU A 132 -54.60 -22.16 24.12
N ILE A 133 -53.89 -21.22 23.51
CA ILE A 133 -54.19 -19.78 23.58
C ILE A 133 -54.54 -19.32 22.17
N SER A 134 -55.67 -18.62 22.03
CA SER A 134 -56.02 -17.95 20.78
C SER A 134 -56.91 -16.74 21.01
N ASP A 135 -56.52 -15.62 20.42
CA ASP A 135 -57.36 -14.43 20.33
C ASP A 135 -58.40 -14.59 19.19
N SER A 136 -59.42 -13.74 19.19
CA SER A 136 -60.39 -13.58 18.10
C SER A 136 -60.30 -12.24 17.38
N ASN A 137 -59.43 -11.32 17.85
CA ASN A 137 -59.18 -10.03 17.22
C ASN A 137 -57.68 -9.86 16.94
N ALA A 138 -57.28 -9.93 15.66
CA ALA A 138 -55.89 -9.83 15.18
C ALA A 138 -55.19 -8.46 15.40
N TYR A 139 -55.60 -7.66 16.38
CA TYR A 139 -55.14 -6.28 16.62
C TYR A 139 -55.06 -5.89 18.13
N GLY A 140 -54.82 -6.86 19.01
CA GLY A 140 -54.33 -6.65 20.40
C GLY A 140 -55.34 -6.98 21.51
N VAL A 141 -54.91 -7.49 22.68
CA VAL A 141 -53.57 -7.42 23.30
C VAL A 141 -53.25 -8.70 24.08
N ASP A 142 -52.47 -9.62 23.52
CA ASP A 142 -51.94 -10.75 24.30
C ASP A 142 -50.62 -10.39 25.00
N ASN A 143 -50.40 -11.03 26.15
CA ASN A 143 -49.27 -10.87 27.08
C ASN A 143 -49.27 -12.08 28.05
N ASN A 144 -49.54 -13.27 27.51
CA ASN A 144 -49.76 -14.46 28.33
C ASN A 144 -48.42 -15.08 28.71
N ILE A 145 -48.30 -15.63 29.92
CA ILE A 145 -47.08 -16.28 30.41
C ILE A 145 -47.42 -17.74 30.69
N ILE A 146 -46.78 -18.63 29.95
CA ILE A 146 -46.84 -20.08 30.15
C ILE A 146 -45.46 -20.51 30.64
N GLU A 147 -45.31 -20.78 31.94
CA GLU A 147 -43.99 -21.08 32.53
C GLU A 147 -43.88 -22.29 33.45
N ASN A 148 -42.75 -23.00 33.38
CA ASN A 148 -42.43 -24.14 34.25
C ASN A 148 -43.52 -25.25 34.27
N ASN A 149 -44.26 -25.45 33.18
CA ASN A 149 -45.26 -26.52 33.05
C ASN A 149 -44.63 -27.79 32.46
N THR A 150 -45.19 -28.95 32.79
CA THR A 150 -44.82 -30.25 32.20
C THR A 150 -46.00 -30.78 31.40
N ILE A 151 -45.81 -30.98 30.10
CA ILE A 151 -46.88 -31.31 29.14
C ILE A 151 -46.46 -32.55 28.34
N TYR A 152 -47.21 -33.64 28.38
CA TYR A 152 -46.85 -34.86 27.66
C TYR A 152 -48.02 -35.79 27.34
N ASP A 153 -47.83 -36.79 26.46
CA ASP A 153 -48.90 -37.68 25.97
C ASP A 153 -50.11 -36.86 25.45
N ILE A 154 -49.83 -35.99 24.48
CA ILE A 154 -50.79 -35.07 23.85
C ILE A 154 -50.96 -35.42 22.38
N ALA A 155 -52.17 -35.83 22.00
CA ALA A 155 -52.42 -36.43 20.68
C ALA A 155 -52.30 -35.46 19.48
N SER A 156 -52.18 -34.15 19.68
CA SER A 156 -51.93 -33.18 18.60
C SER A 156 -50.86 -32.14 18.94
N TYR A 157 -51.11 -31.19 19.85
CA TYR A 157 -50.17 -30.09 20.11
C TYR A 157 -49.98 -29.89 21.62
N GLY A 158 -48.73 -29.94 22.10
CA GLY A 158 -48.39 -29.66 23.50
C GLY A 158 -48.81 -28.25 23.90
N ILE A 159 -48.29 -27.24 23.20
CA ILE A 159 -48.77 -25.85 23.24
C ILE A 159 -49.15 -25.40 21.83
N PHE A 160 -50.33 -24.80 21.68
CA PHE A 160 -50.83 -24.24 20.43
C PHE A 160 -51.14 -22.75 20.59
N LEU A 161 -50.49 -21.92 19.78
CA LEU A 161 -50.64 -20.47 19.76
C LEU A 161 -51.18 -20.04 18.39
N ASN A 162 -52.29 -19.31 18.36
CA ASN A 162 -52.95 -18.86 17.14
C ASN A 162 -53.51 -17.44 17.31
N ASP A 163 -53.24 -16.53 16.37
CA ASP A 163 -53.63 -15.12 16.44
C ASP A 163 -53.14 -14.39 17.72
N VAL A 164 -52.02 -14.81 18.33
CA VAL A 164 -51.50 -14.24 19.59
C VAL A 164 -50.39 -13.20 19.36
N ASP A 165 -50.33 -12.17 20.20
CA ASP A 165 -49.26 -11.16 20.24
C ASP A 165 -48.51 -11.24 21.59
N GLY A 166 -47.21 -10.92 21.63
CA GLY A 166 -46.48 -10.65 22.88
C GLY A 166 -46.50 -11.73 23.99
N THR A 167 -46.80 -12.99 23.65
CA THR A 167 -46.88 -14.09 24.64
C THR A 167 -45.46 -14.57 25.02
N ILE A 168 -45.31 -15.19 26.19
CA ILE A 168 -44.04 -15.76 26.68
C ILE A 168 -44.28 -17.22 27.07
N VAL A 169 -43.54 -18.13 26.42
CA VAL A 169 -43.53 -19.57 26.72
C VAL A 169 -42.12 -19.91 27.21
N HIS A 170 -41.93 -20.11 28.51
CA HIS A 170 -40.59 -20.34 29.05
C HIS A 170 -40.44 -21.42 30.13
N ASN A 171 -39.27 -22.06 30.18
CA ASN A 171 -38.94 -23.12 31.15
C ASN A 171 -39.91 -24.32 31.15
N ASN A 172 -40.71 -24.54 30.10
CA ASN A 172 -41.64 -25.68 30.04
C ASN A 172 -40.90 -26.95 29.58
N THR A 173 -41.41 -28.11 29.97
CA THR A 173 -40.96 -29.43 29.49
C THR A 173 -42.08 -30.06 28.68
N ILE A 174 -41.84 -30.36 27.40
CA ILE A 174 -42.86 -30.82 26.45
C ILE A 174 -42.36 -32.06 25.71
N TYR A 175 -43.05 -33.20 25.84
CA TYR A 175 -42.61 -34.45 25.22
C TYR A 175 -43.76 -35.42 24.90
N ASP A 176 -43.49 -36.55 24.25
CA ASP A 176 -44.50 -37.58 23.88
C ASP A 176 -45.78 -36.97 23.23
N SER A 177 -45.65 -35.86 22.49
CA SER A 177 -46.76 -35.17 21.84
C SER A 177 -46.62 -35.23 20.33
N SER A 178 -47.68 -35.01 19.55
CA SER A 178 -47.54 -35.01 18.08
C SER A 178 -46.73 -33.82 17.55
N PHE A 179 -46.81 -32.65 18.21
CA PHE A 179 -45.93 -31.50 18.02
C PHE A 179 -45.69 -30.87 19.39
N GLY A 180 -44.48 -30.36 19.63
CA GLY A 180 -44.14 -29.70 20.91
C GLY A 180 -44.86 -28.36 21.07
N ILE A 181 -44.41 -27.35 20.32
CA ILE A 181 -45.03 -26.02 20.25
C ILE A 181 -45.37 -25.70 18.80
N PHE A 182 -46.62 -25.28 18.55
CA PHE A 182 -47.08 -24.89 17.22
C PHE A 182 -47.63 -23.46 17.21
N TYR A 183 -47.14 -22.68 16.26
CA TYR A 183 -47.67 -21.37 15.88
C TYR A 183 -48.45 -21.48 14.58
N ASP A 184 -49.70 -21.01 14.60
CA ASP A 184 -50.43 -20.76 13.37
C ASP A 184 -50.11 -19.36 12.81
N THR A 185 -50.80 -18.99 11.73
CA THR A 185 -50.68 -17.66 11.10
C THR A 185 -51.01 -16.51 12.06
N ASP A 186 -50.51 -15.31 11.74
CA ASP A 186 -50.74 -14.04 12.44
C ASP A 186 -50.28 -13.97 13.92
N ALA A 187 -49.62 -15.01 14.45
CA ALA A 187 -49.01 -14.98 15.78
C ALA A 187 -47.65 -14.22 15.78
N ALA A 188 -47.51 -13.17 16.59
CA ALA A 188 -46.38 -12.24 16.53
C ALA A 188 -45.74 -11.88 17.88
N ASN A 189 -44.54 -11.30 17.83
CA ASN A 189 -43.78 -10.75 18.97
C ASN A 189 -43.63 -11.69 20.18
N THR A 190 -43.78 -13.00 19.99
CA THR A 190 -43.85 -13.97 21.08
C THR A 190 -42.46 -14.54 21.37
N ILE A 191 -42.19 -14.81 22.65
CA ILE A 191 -40.90 -15.30 23.15
C ILE A 191 -41.02 -16.76 23.58
N ILE A 192 -40.32 -17.66 22.91
CA ILE A 192 -40.15 -19.06 23.32
C ILE A 192 -38.74 -19.20 23.91
N SER A 193 -38.60 -19.45 25.23
CA SER A 193 -37.26 -19.54 25.81
C SER A 193 -37.03 -20.58 26.89
N ASN A 194 -35.82 -21.16 26.93
CA ASN A 194 -35.40 -22.11 27.96
C ASN A 194 -36.33 -23.33 28.12
N ASN A 195 -37.14 -23.67 27.11
CA ASN A 195 -37.98 -24.86 27.12
C ASN A 195 -37.16 -26.10 26.75
N THR A 196 -37.56 -27.26 27.26
CA THR A 196 -36.99 -28.57 26.91
C THR A 196 -38.05 -29.35 26.14
N ILE A 197 -37.82 -29.63 24.86
CA ILE A 197 -38.83 -30.16 23.93
C ILE A 197 -38.28 -31.39 23.21
N TYR A 198 -38.84 -32.57 23.49
CA TYR A 198 -38.24 -33.82 23.01
C TYR A 198 -39.19 -35.00 22.83
N ASP A 199 -38.74 -36.07 22.17
CA ASP A 199 -39.52 -37.31 21.92
C ASP A 199 -40.93 -37.05 21.31
N ASN A 200 -41.13 -35.97 20.54
CA ASN A 200 -42.39 -35.67 19.86
C ASN A 200 -42.47 -36.40 18.51
N THR A 201 -43.68 -36.75 18.05
CA THR A 201 -43.89 -37.52 16.80
C THR A 201 -43.96 -36.66 15.53
N GLY A 202 -43.45 -35.44 15.62
CA GLY A 202 -43.42 -34.38 14.61
C GLY A 202 -42.55 -33.26 15.15
N ASP A 203 -42.66 -32.04 14.62
CA ASP A 203 -41.71 -30.97 14.98
C ASP A 203 -41.66 -30.62 16.48
N GLY A 204 -40.46 -30.30 16.97
CA GLY A 204 -40.28 -29.71 18.28
C GLY A 204 -40.94 -28.32 18.37
N ILE A 205 -40.60 -27.42 17.43
CA ILE A 205 -41.25 -26.11 17.27
C ILE A 205 -41.61 -25.86 15.80
N HIS A 206 -42.90 -25.68 15.51
CA HIS A 206 -43.39 -25.29 14.17
C HIS A 206 -43.81 -23.80 14.19
N LEU A 207 -43.18 -22.97 13.37
CA LEU A 207 -43.26 -21.51 13.41
C LEU A 207 -43.81 -20.93 12.09
N ARG A 208 -45.04 -20.39 12.11
CA ARG A 208 -45.70 -19.76 10.94
C ARG A 208 -45.92 -18.25 11.05
N GLY A 209 -45.76 -17.69 12.23
CA GLY A 209 -45.96 -16.27 12.51
C GLY A 209 -44.69 -15.42 12.35
N ASN A 210 -44.80 -14.11 12.57
CA ASN A 210 -43.74 -13.12 12.31
C ASN A 210 -43.17 -12.43 13.56
N ASP A 211 -41.96 -11.88 13.45
CA ASP A 211 -41.30 -11.09 14.51
C ASP A 211 -41.16 -11.81 15.88
N ASN A 212 -41.19 -13.15 15.90
CA ASN A 212 -41.06 -13.95 17.13
C ASN A 212 -39.59 -14.23 17.49
N ASN A 213 -39.31 -14.51 18.77
CA ASN A 213 -37.98 -14.87 19.27
C ASN A 213 -37.98 -16.26 19.93
N VAL A 214 -37.14 -17.17 19.42
CA VAL A 214 -36.95 -18.52 19.96
C VAL A 214 -35.52 -18.63 20.49
N THR A 215 -35.33 -18.68 21.82
CA THR A 215 -33.99 -18.56 22.40
C THR A 215 -33.69 -19.42 23.65
N GLY A 216 -32.50 -20.00 23.75
CA GLY A 216 -32.09 -20.80 24.92
C GLY A 216 -32.80 -22.15 25.07
N ASN A 217 -33.60 -22.59 24.09
CA ASN A 217 -34.35 -23.84 24.16
C ASN A 217 -33.45 -25.05 23.86
N LYS A 218 -33.80 -26.20 24.45
CA LYS A 218 -33.15 -27.50 24.23
C LYS A 218 -34.12 -28.43 23.52
N ILE A 219 -33.82 -28.81 22.27
CA ILE A 219 -34.80 -29.44 21.36
C ILE A 219 -34.18 -30.68 20.69
N TYR A 220 -34.67 -31.88 21.03
CA TYR A 220 -34.02 -33.14 20.60
C TYR A 220 -34.94 -34.35 20.50
N ASN A 221 -34.53 -35.42 19.81
CA ASN A 221 -35.32 -36.66 19.60
C ASN A 221 -36.72 -36.46 19.00
N ASN A 222 -36.98 -35.34 18.32
CA ASN A 222 -38.26 -35.14 17.64
C ASN A 222 -38.25 -35.90 16.30
N SER A 223 -39.39 -36.48 15.93
CA SER A 223 -39.49 -37.46 14.82
C SER A 223 -39.55 -36.84 13.42
N ASP A 224 -39.72 -35.52 13.33
CA ASP A 224 -39.57 -34.71 12.12
C ASP A 224 -38.43 -33.69 12.36
N GLU A 225 -38.68 -32.37 12.32
CA GLU A 225 -37.66 -31.34 12.50
C GLU A 225 -37.55 -30.81 13.95
N GLY A 226 -36.37 -30.29 14.32
CA GLY A 226 -36.20 -29.61 15.61
C GLY A 226 -36.97 -28.29 15.65
N ILE A 227 -36.66 -27.38 14.72
CA ILE A 227 -37.38 -26.12 14.51
C ILE A 227 -37.71 -25.96 13.01
N HIS A 228 -38.99 -25.83 12.69
CA HIS A 228 -39.46 -25.57 11.32
C HIS A 228 -40.05 -24.16 11.19
N ILE A 229 -39.40 -23.30 10.40
CA ILE A 229 -39.92 -21.98 9.99
C ILE A 229 -40.62 -22.12 8.64
N TYR A 230 -41.93 -21.93 8.60
CA TYR A 230 -42.79 -22.36 7.49
C TYR A 230 -43.78 -21.26 7.04
N ASN A 231 -44.01 -21.17 5.73
CA ASN A 231 -44.98 -20.26 5.06
C ASN A 231 -44.50 -18.80 4.87
N VAL A 232 -45.15 -18.07 3.96
CA VAL A 232 -44.85 -16.67 3.61
C VAL A 232 -45.04 -15.69 4.77
N ASP A 233 -45.89 -16.05 5.72
CA ASP A 233 -46.20 -15.24 6.90
C ASP A 233 -45.11 -15.37 7.99
N ALA A 234 -44.20 -16.35 7.86
CA ALA A 234 -43.06 -16.51 8.76
C ALA A 234 -41.88 -15.61 8.34
N TYR A 235 -41.90 -14.35 8.81
CA TYR A 235 -40.83 -13.39 8.56
C TYR A 235 -40.33 -12.67 9.81
N ASN A 236 -39.10 -12.12 9.73
CA ASN A 236 -38.40 -11.41 10.82
C ASN A 236 -38.18 -12.22 12.13
N ASN A 237 -38.43 -13.53 12.15
CA ASN A 237 -38.23 -14.31 13.37
C ASN A 237 -36.74 -14.45 13.69
N ILE A 238 -36.40 -14.44 14.98
CA ILE A 238 -35.03 -14.62 15.49
C ILE A 238 -34.97 -15.96 16.23
N ILE A 239 -34.13 -16.87 15.76
CA ILE A 239 -33.83 -18.16 16.41
C ILE A 239 -32.41 -18.07 16.95
N SER A 240 -32.21 -18.00 18.27
CA SER A 240 -30.87 -17.77 18.81
C SER A 240 -30.48 -18.43 20.14
N SER A 241 -29.23 -18.87 20.26
CA SER A 241 -28.70 -19.54 21.47
C SER A 241 -29.46 -20.82 21.88
N ASN A 242 -30.11 -21.51 20.94
CA ASN A 242 -30.75 -22.81 21.20
C ASN A 242 -29.75 -23.96 21.02
N GLU A 243 -30.00 -25.07 21.70
CA GLU A 243 -29.30 -26.36 21.54
C GLU A 243 -30.26 -27.33 20.83
N VAL A 244 -30.00 -27.65 19.57
CA VAL A 244 -30.93 -28.43 18.71
C VAL A 244 -30.19 -29.62 18.11
N TYR A 245 -30.58 -30.84 18.50
CA TYR A 245 -29.79 -32.04 18.17
C TYR A 245 -30.58 -33.35 18.20
N GLU A 246 -30.08 -34.44 17.61
CA GLU A 246 -30.73 -35.77 17.63
C GLU A 246 -32.20 -35.75 17.14
N ASN A 247 -32.59 -34.78 16.30
CA ASN A 247 -33.89 -34.76 15.61
C ASN A 247 -33.79 -35.57 14.30
N TYR A 248 -34.89 -36.17 13.88
CA TYR A 248 -34.87 -37.16 12.80
C TYR A 248 -34.45 -36.58 11.44
N ASP A 249 -35.13 -35.53 10.98
CA ASP A 249 -34.83 -34.89 9.70
C ASP A 249 -33.80 -33.75 9.89
N TYR A 250 -34.16 -32.49 9.60
CA TYR A 250 -33.27 -31.35 9.83
C TYR A 250 -33.42 -30.81 11.25
N ASN A 251 -32.30 -30.44 11.88
CA ASN A 251 -32.36 -29.75 13.17
C ASN A 251 -33.06 -28.38 13.05
N ILE A 252 -32.77 -27.60 12.01
CA ILE A 252 -33.52 -26.38 11.67
C ILE A 252 -33.87 -26.34 10.18
N TYR A 253 -35.15 -26.17 9.87
CA TYR A 253 -35.66 -26.07 8.50
C TYR A 253 -36.39 -24.75 8.24
N ILE A 254 -36.12 -24.10 7.10
CA ILE A 254 -36.75 -22.84 6.68
C ILE A 254 -37.32 -23.02 5.27
N SER A 255 -38.64 -22.91 5.10
CA SER A 255 -39.28 -23.30 3.83
C SER A 255 -40.54 -22.51 3.46
N ASN A 256 -41.04 -22.78 2.25
CA ASN A 256 -42.35 -22.33 1.76
C ASN A 256 -42.59 -20.81 1.76
N GLY A 257 -41.54 -20.02 1.52
CA GLY A 257 -41.65 -18.56 1.41
C GLY A 257 -41.30 -17.78 2.68
N ALA A 258 -40.93 -18.46 3.76
CA ALA A 258 -40.38 -17.83 4.95
C ALA A 258 -39.21 -16.91 4.58
N SER A 259 -39.18 -15.69 5.10
CA SER A 259 -38.25 -14.67 4.63
C SER A 259 -37.74 -13.73 5.71
N SER A 260 -36.54 -13.18 5.54
CA SER A 260 -35.95 -12.20 6.47
C SER A 260 -35.78 -12.72 7.92
N ASN A 261 -35.79 -14.03 8.13
CA ASN A 261 -35.55 -14.65 9.44
C ASN A 261 -34.05 -14.73 9.74
N ILE A 262 -33.68 -14.69 11.02
CA ILE A 262 -32.29 -14.73 11.49
C ILE A 262 -32.10 -15.95 12.41
N VAL A 263 -31.30 -16.92 11.97
CA VAL A 263 -30.83 -18.03 12.80
C VAL A 263 -29.41 -17.71 13.25
N LYS A 264 -29.21 -17.42 14.55
CA LYS A 264 -27.91 -16.96 15.05
C LYS A 264 -27.45 -17.53 16.38
N ASP A 265 -26.14 -17.68 16.56
CA ASP A 265 -25.53 -18.05 17.85
C ASP A 265 -26.04 -19.40 18.43
N ASN A 266 -26.64 -20.30 17.62
CA ASN A 266 -27.17 -21.60 18.07
C ASN A 266 -26.10 -22.71 18.02
N ASN A 267 -26.31 -23.78 18.80
CA ASN A 267 -25.53 -25.03 18.74
C ASN A 267 -26.38 -26.15 18.12
N ILE A 268 -25.98 -26.66 16.96
CA ILE A 268 -26.81 -27.52 16.11
C ILE A 268 -26.02 -28.76 15.67
N HIS A 269 -26.43 -29.95 16.11
CA HIS A 269 -25.63 -31.14 15.86
C HIS A 269 -26.38 -32.47 15.79
N SER A 270 -25.72 -33.50 15.28
CA SER A 270 -26.18 -34.90 15.43
C SER A 270 -27.60 -35.16 14.92
N SER A 271 -27.99 -34.60 13.77
CA SER A 271 -29.20 -35.05 13.04
C SER A 271 -29.14 -36.54 12.71
N ASP A 272 -30.30 -37.20 12.69
CA ASP A 272 -30.42 -38.66 12.58
C ASP A 272 -30.53 -39.17 11.12
N SER A 273 -31.17 -38.42 10.22
CA SER A 273 -31.31 -38.71 8.77
C SER A 273 -30.68 -37.65 7.86
N ASP A 274 -30.92 -36.37 8.13
CA ASP A 274 -30.63 -35.27 7.20
C ASP A 274 -29.57 -34.28 7.77
N GLY A 275 -29.70 -32.96 7.55
CA GLY A 275 -28.67 -31.97 7.85
C GLY A 275 -28.88 -31.10 9.10
N GLY A 276 -27.94 -30.20 9.36
CA GLY A 276 -28.02 -29.22 10.46
C GLY A 276 -29.04 -28.11 10.21
N ILE A 277 -28.79 -27.25 9.23
CA ILE A 277 -29.69 -26.14 8.84
C ILE A 277 -30.00 -26.24 7.35
N TYR A 278 -31.28 -26.18 6.97
CA TYR A 278 -31.70 -26.19 5.57
C TYR A 278 -32.67 -25.06 5.22
N VAL A 279 -32.41 -24.35 4.13
CA VAL A 279 -33.24 -23.28 3.57
C VAL A 279 -33.73 -23.70 2.17
N ALA A 280 -35.04 -23.77 1.97
CA ALA A 280 -35.64 -24.45 0.82
C ALA A 280 -36.73 -23.67 0.10
N HIS A 281 -36.98 -24.04 -1.16
CA HIS A 281 -37.99 -23.51 -2.07
C HIS A 281 -37.68 -22.11 -2.60
N THR A 282 -38.05 -21.87 -3.87
CA THR A 282 -37.69 -20.68 -4.66
C THR A 282 -38.27 -19.36 -4.14
N THR A 283 -39.21 -19.40 -3.19
CA THR A 283 -39.83 -18.22 -2.57
C THR A 283 -39.18 -17.80 -1.25
N THR A 284 -38.34 -18.64 -0.66
CA THR A 284 -37.74 -18.47 0.67
C THR A 284 -36.48 -17.61 0.58
N THR A 285 -36.57 -16.34 0.98
CA THR A 285 -35.61 -15.28 0.61
C THR A 285 -35.12 -14.44 1.79
N ASN A 286 -33.96 -13.79 1.64
CA ASN A 286 -33.41 -12.83 2.62
C ASN A 286 -33.12 -13.39 4.04
N ASN A 287 -33.13 -14.71 4.25
CA ASN A 287 -32.84 -15.31 5.55
C ASN A 287 -31.33 -15.28 5.84
N GLN A 288 -30.95 -15.14 7.11
CA GLN A 288 -29.57 -14.98 7.55
C GLN A 288 -29.21 -16.05 8.59
N ILE A 289 -28.09 -16.73 8.38
CA ILE A 289 -27.56 -17.76 9.26
C ILE A 289 -26.20 -17.26 9.77
N ILE A 290 -26.12 -16.87 11.04
CA ILE A 290 -25.00 -16.06 11.58
C ILE A 290 -24.38 -16.68 12.85
N ASN A 291 -23.06 -16.81 12.97
CA ASN A 291 -22.37 -17.23 14.20
C ASN A 291 -22.79 -18.59 14.80
N ASN A 292 -23.54 -19.45 14.09
CA ASN A 292 -23.97 -20.74 14.63
C ASN A 292 -22.79 -21.72 14.66
N THR A 293 -22.82 -22.66 15.60
CA THR A 293 -21.93 -23.81 15.65
C THR A 293 -22.70 -25.03 15.13
N VAL A 294 -22.29 -25.58 13.99
CA VAL A 294 -23.05 -26.62 13.26
C VAL A 294 -22.17 -27.83 12.99
N HIS A 295 -22.38 -28.92 13.73
CA HIS A 295 -21.40 -30.00 13.77
C HIS A 295 -21.95 -31.42 13.91
N ASP A 296 -21.17 -32.42 13.52
CA ASP A 296 -21.49 -33.85 13.71
C ASP A 296 -22.89 -34.29 13.19
N ASN A 297 -23.51 -33.53 12.28
CA ASN A 297 -24.76 -33.88 11.59
C ASN A 297 -24.49 -34.95 10.52
N ILE A 298 -25.45 -35.84 10.25
CA ILE A 298 -25.23 -37.00 9.38
C ILE A 298 -25.02 -36.62 7.89
N ASP A 299 -25.67 -35.56 7.40
CA ASP A 299 -25.55 -35.08 6.01
C ASP A 299 -24.83 -33.70 5.93
N GLU A 300 -25.42 -32.64 5.37
CA GLU A 300 -24.79 -31.31 5.36
C GLU A 300 -24.89 -30.56 6.70
N GLY A 301 -23.89 -29.72 6.98
CA GLY A 301 -23.99 -28.71 8.04
C GLY A 301 -25.05 -27.65 7.70
N ILE A 302 -24.85 -26.89 6.63
CA ILE A 302 -25.77 -25.84 6.18
C ILE A 302 -26.07 -26.00 4.68
N ALA A 303 -27.34 -26.08 4.30
CA ALA A 303 -27.80 -26.17 2.92
C ALA A 303 -28.74 -25.03 2.52
N ILE A 304 -28.48 -24.37 1.39
CA ILE A 304 -29.34 -23.33 0.80
C ILE A 304 -29.79 -23.81 -0.60
N GLY A 305 -30.96 -24.46 -0.66
CA GLY A 305 -31.52 -25.12 -1.84
C GLY A 305 -31.23 -26.63 -1.90
N ILE A 306 -31.89 -27.35 -2.81
CA ILE A 306 -31.67 -28.79 -3.06
C ILE A 306 -31.34 -29.07 -4.52
N TRP A 307 -30.69 -30.21 -4.75
CA TRP A 307 -30.34 -30.81 -6.04
C TRP A 307 -31.38 -30.68 -7.18
N SER A 308 -32.67 -30.61 -6.86
CA SER A 308 -33.79 -30.54 -7.80
C SER A 308 -34.53 -29.20 -7.85
N THR A 309 -34.41 -28.34 -6.82
CA THR A 309 -35.08 -27.02 -6.75
C THR A 309 -34.22 -25.99 -6.02
N LEU A 310 -34.02 -24.84 -6.67
CA LEU A 310 -33.33 -23.71 -6.08
C LEU A 310 -34.06 -23.21 -4.83
N ALA A 311 -33.32 -22.77 -3.82
CA ALA A 311 -33.89 -21.88 -2.79
C ALA A 311 -34.15 -20.48 -3.37
N GLY A 312 -34.94 -19.66 -2.69
CA GLY A 312 -35.07 -18.26 -3.03
C GLY A 312 -33.75 -17.50 -2.87
N ASN A 313 -33.66 -16.36 -3.54
CA ASN A 313 -32.45 -15.57 -3.61
C ASN A 313 -32.18 -14.77 -2.31
N ASN A 314 -30.99 -14.17 -2.23
CA ASN A 314 -30.57 -13.22 -1.19
C ASN A 314 -30.41 -13.83 0.23
N ASN A 315 -30.31 -15.15 0.37
CA ASN A 315 -30.00 -15.78 1.64
C ASN A 315 -28.50 -15.60 1.99
N SER A 316 -28.12 -15.73 3.26
CA SER A 316 -26.72 -15.54 3.68
C SER A 316 -26.28 -16.48 4.81
N VAL A 317 -25.01 -16.86 4.76
CA VAL A 317 -24.32 -17.73 5.73
C VAL A 317 -23.05 -17.00 6.18
N ILE A 318 -23.04 -16.48 7.40
CA ILE A 318 -22.06 -15.49 7.88
C ILE A 318 -21.41 -15.95 9.21
N ASN A 319 -20.09 -15.97 9.29
CA ASN A 319 -19.32 -16.18 10.53
C ASN A 319 -19.64 -17.47 11.32
N ASN A 320 -20.27 -18.47 10.70
CA ASN A 320 -20.61 -19.74 11.37
C ASN A 320 -19.37 -20.64 11.50
N THR A 321 -19.36 -21.51 12.50
CA THR A 321 -18.35 -22.56 12.70
C THR A 321 -18.96 -23.92 12.36
N ILE A 322 -18.52 -24.55 11.26
CA ILE A 322 -19.16 -25.74 10.69
C ILE A 322 -18.16 -26.89 10.54
N PHE A 323 -18.35 -27.98 11.29
CA PHE A 323 -17.34 -29.06 11.32
C PHE A 323 -17.84 -30.48 11.55
N SER A 324 -17.04 -31.48 11.14
CA SER A 324 -17.32 -32.91 11.32
C SER A 324 -18.64 -33.44 10.72
N ASN A 325 -19.36 -32.67 9.90
CA ASN A 325 -20.60 -33.14 9.29
C ASN A 325 -20.34 -34.24 8.24
N GLY A 326 -21.27 -35.18 8.09
CA GLY A 326 -21.09 -36.42 7.34
C GLY A 326 -21.06 -36.26 5.80
N LEU A 327 -21.52 -35.12 5.26
CA LEU A 327 -21.26 -34.69 3.89
C LEU A 327 -20.53 -33.35 3.83
N ARG A 328 -21.25 -32.25 3.56
CA ARG A 328 -20.67 -30.95 3.19
C ARG A 328 -20.75 -29.97 4.35
N GLY A 329 -19.80 -29.04 4.45
CA GLY A 329 -19.92 -27.93 5.38
C GLY A 329 -21.07 -27.00 4.97
N ILE A 330 -20.94 -26.35 3.82
CA ILE A 330 -21.93 -25.43 3.26
C ILE A 330 -22.29 -25.86 1.83
N PHE A 331 -23.58 -25.99 1.54
CA PHE A 331 -24.12 -26.22 0.19
C PHE A 331 -24.93 -25.02 -0.30
N VAL A 332 -24.67 -24.55 -1.52
CA VAL A 332 -25.36 -23.42 -2.15
C VAL A 332 -25.88 -23.81 -3.54
N ASN A 333 -27.21 -23.80 -3.68
CA ASN A 333 -27.95 -24.01 -4.91
C ASN A 333 -29.01 -22.91 -5.08
N THR A 334 -28.57 -21.65 -5.15
CA THR A 334 -29.43 -20.48 -5.36
C THR A 334 -28.58 -19.25 -5.73
N ASP A 335 -29.22 -18.23 -6.30
CA ASP A 335 -28.59 -17.00 -6.75
C ASP A 335 -28.57 -15.92 -5.64
N ASN A 336 -27.74 -14.89 -5.80
CA ASN A 336 -27.57 -13.75 -4.89
C ASN A 336 -27.23 -14.13 -3.44
N THR A 337 -26.63 -15.31 -3.22
CA THR A 337 -26.30 -15.79 -1.87
C THR A 337 -24.89 -15.40 -1.45
N THR A 338 -24.75 -14.99 -0.19
CA THR A 338 -23.47 -14.57 0.41
C THR A 338 -23.01 -15.58 1.45
N VAL A 339 -21.78 -16.08 1.29
CA VAL A 339 -21.10 -16.97 2.23
C VAL A 339 -19.85 -16.24 2.73
N HIS A 340 -19.91 -15.67 3.93
CA HIS A 340 -18.89 -14.74 4.44
C HIS A 340 -18.29 -15.16 5.78
N GLY A 341 -16.96 -15.13 5.92
CA GLY A 341 -16.29 -15.22 7.23
C GLY A 341 -16.45 -16.55 7.97
N ASN A 342 -16.99 -17.60 7.34
CA ASN A 342 -17.26 -18.87 8.01
C ASN A 342 -15.98 -19.69 8.24
N ASN A 343 -15.98 -20.45 9.32
CA ASN A 343 -14.91 -21.36 9.74
C ASN A 343 -15.36 -22.81 9.50
N VAL A 344 -14.94 -23.40 8.38
CA VAL A 344 -15.48 -24.67 7.86
C VAL A 344 -14.38 -25.73 7.84
N TYR A 345 -14.47 -26.77 8.68
CA TYR A 345 -13.38 -27.75 8.78
C TYR A 345 -13.78 -29.19 9.12
N GLY A 346 -12.95 -30.16 8.75
CA GLY A 346 -13.14 -31.57 9.15
C GLY A 346 -14.39 -32.28 8.60
N ASN A 347 -15.21 -31.62 7.78
CA ASN A 347 -16.37 -32.22 7.13
C ASN A 347 -15.94 -33.33 6.16
N SER A 348 -16.77 -34.37 6.04
CA SER A 348 -16.39 -35.64 5.41
C SER A 348 -16.32 -35.61 3.88
N ASN A 349 -16.88 -34.57 3.25
CA ASN A 349 -16.80 -34.34 1.82
C ASN A 349 -16.29 -32.91 1.52
N TYR A 350 -17.13 -32.04 0.95
CA TYR A 350 -16.73 -30.70 0.52
C TYR A 350 -16.83 -29.69 1.67
N GLY A 351 -15.91 -28.72 1.74
CA GLY A 351 -16.03 -27.60 2.66
C GLY A 351 -17.19 -26.67 2.27
N ILE A 352 -17.05 -25.97 1.15
CA ILE A 352 -18.11 -25.14 0.54
C ILE A 352 -18.37 -25.65 -0.87
N TYR A 353 -19.63 -25.94 -1.21
CA TYR A 353 -20.02 -26.46 -2.52
C TYR A 353 -21.11 -25.61 -3.17
N ILE A 354 -20.79 -25.01 -4.31
CA ILE A 354 -21.70 -24.22 -5.14
C ILE A 354 -22.14 -25.07 -6.33
N TYR A 355 -23.45 -25.21 -6.54
CA TYR A 355 -24.01 -26.08 -7.56
C TYR A 355 -25.07 -25.38 -8.39
N LYS A 356 -24.97 -25.44 -9.72
CA LYS A 356 -25.99 -24.99 -10.70
C LYS A 356 -26.54 -23.57 -10.45
N VAL A 357 -25.67 -22.64 -10.05
CA VAL A 357 -26.00 -21.22 -9.84
C VAL A 357 -25.93 -20.45 -11.15
N ALA A 358 -26.91 -19.60 -11.43
CA ALA A 358 -26.99 -18.80 -12.65
C ALA A 358 -26.72 -17.30 -12.42
N GLY A 359 -27.01 -16.80 -11.22
CA GLY A 359 -26.79 -15.44 -10.75
C GLY A 359 -25.57 -15.31 -9.85
N HIS A 360 -25.50 -14.23 -9.09
CA HIS A 360 -24.27 -13.85 -8.39
C HIS A 360 -24.15 -14.57 -7.04
N VAL A 361 -23.09 -15.34 -6.78
CA VAL A 361 -22.82 -15.92 -5.45
C VAL A 361 -21.45 -15.45 -4.96
N ASN A 362 -21.42 -14.92 -3.74
CA ASN A 362 -20.24 -14.30 -3.14
C ASN A 362 -19.71 -15.13 -1.98
N VAL A 363 -18.58 -15.79 -2.18
CA VAL A 363 -17.87 -16.58 -1.15
C VAL A 363 -16.63 -15.81 -0.74
N THR A 364 -16.65 -15.20 0.46
CA THR A 364 -15.65 -14.21 0.87
C THR A 364 -15.13 -14.41 2.29
N ASN A 365 -13.84 -14.20 2.53
CA ASN A 365 -13.20 -14.24 3.86
C ASN A 365 -13.37 -15.58 4.64
N ASN A 366 -13.71 -16.70 3.99
CA ASN A 366 -13.94 -17.97 4.70
C ASN A 366 -12.62 -18.71 4.96
N TYR A 367 -12.54 -19.41 6.09
CA TYR A 367 -11.49 -20.38 6.40
C TYR A 367 -12.03 -21.79 6.13
N VAL A 368 -11.40 -22.53 5.22
CA VAL A 368 -11.89 -23.86 4.78
C VAL A 368 -10.76 -24.89 4.80
N TYR A 369 -10.74 -25.77 5.80
CA TYR A 369 -9.56 -26.59 6.06
C TYR A 369 -9.77 -27.97 6.67
N ASN A 370 -8.75 -28.83 6.61
CA ASN A 370 -8.76 -30.19 7.17
C ASN A 370 -9.94 -31.08 6.69
N GLY A 371 -10.64 -30.73 5.61
CA GLY A 371 -11.72 -31.55 5.04
C GLY A 371 -11.20 -32.86 4.46
N LEU A 372 -12.06 -33.89 4.45
CA LEU A 372 -11.70 -35.20 3.90
C LEU A 372 -11.75 -35.25 2.36
N ASN A 373 -12.25 -34.21 1.69
CA ASN A 373 -12.23 -34.10 0.22
C ASN A 373 -11.74 -32.71 -0.25
N ARG A 374 -12.61 -31.89 -0.85
CA ARG A 374 -12.29 -30.59 -1.47
C ARG A 374 -12.62 -29.43 -0.54
N GLY A 375 -11.80 -28.37 -0.58
CA GLY A 375 -12.04 -27.14 0.16
C GLY A 375 -13.27 -26.38 -0.37
N ILE A 376 -13.11 -25.64 -1.46
CA ILE A 376 -14.20 -24.94 -2.15
C ILE A 376 -14.39 -25.56 -3.54
N GLU A 377 -15.62 -25.99 -3.84
CA GLU A 377 -15.98 -26.53 -5.15
C GLU A 377 -17.11 -25.71 -5.79
N SER A 378 -17.00 -25.50 -7.10
CA SER A 378 -18.07 -24.93 -7.93
C SER A 378 -18.34 -25.88 -9.10
N GLN A 379 -19.60 -26.29 -9.25
CA GLN A 379 -20.08 -27.11 -10.36
C GLN A 379 -21.22 -26.44 -11.12
N GLU A 380 -21.14 -26.42 -12.45
CA GLU A 380 -22.21 -26.00 -13.37
C GLU A 380 -22.75 -24.58 -13.09
N SER A 381 -21.89 -23.71 -12.57
CA SER A 381 -22.27 -22.39 -12.04
C SER A 381 -21.65 -21.24 -12.85
N GLN A 382 -22.22 -20.05 -12.76
CA GLN A 382 -21.70 -18.86 -13.42
C GLN A 382 -21.90 -17.60 -12.58
N ASN A 383 -21.16 -16.53 -12.90
CA ASN A 383 -21.24 -15.23 -12.20
C ASN A 383 -20.86 -15.26 -10.71
N ILE A 384 -20.08 -16.27 -10.28
CA ILE A 384 -19.65 -16.39 -8.87
C ILE A 384 -18.42 -15.51 -8.60
N SER A 385 -18.29 -15.05 -7.36
CA SER A 385 -17.10 -14.37 -6.86
C SER A 385 -16.58 -15.10 -5.62
N VAL A 386 -15.36 -15.63 -5.72
CA VAL A 386 -14.67 -16.32 -4.63
C VAL A 386 -13.44 -15.48 -4.28
N THR A 387 -13.48 -14.74 -3.19
CA THR A 387 -12.40 -13.78 -2.86
C THR A 387 -11.93 -13.82 -1.40
N ASN A 388 -10.64 -13.56 -1.16
CA ASN A 388 -10.06 -13.46 0.19
C ASN A 388 -10.23 -14.73 1.07
N ASN A 389 -10.48 -15.91 0.50
CA ASN A 389 -10.67 -17.14 1.28
C ASN A 389 -9.32 -17.81 1.60
N TYR A 390 -9.22 -18.40 2.79
CA TYR A 390 -8.07 -19.18 3.26
C TYR A 390 -8.41 -20.67 3.24
N VAL A 391 -7.83 -21.41 2.31
CA VAL A 391 -8.16 -22.83 2.06
C VAL A 391 -6.92 -23.68 2.22
N PHE A 392 -6.87 -24.57 3.22
CA PHE A 392 -5.64 -25.30 3.54
C PHE A 392 -5.84 -26.71 4.09
N ASN A 393 -4.86 -27.59 3.94
CA ASN A 393 -4.86 -28.97 4.49
C ASN A 393 -6.06 -29.86 4.10
N ASN A 394 -6.86 -29.50 3.07
CA ASN A 394 -7.94 -30.35 2.56
C ASN A 394 -7.35 -31.56 1.81
N SER A 395 -7.99 -32.73 1.92
CA SER A 395 -7.34 -34.00 1.57
C SER A 395 -7.23 -34.29 0.06
N LEU A 396 -8.05 -33.65 -0.79
CA LEU A 396 -8.01 -33.84 -2.25
C LEU A 396 -7.64 -32.56 -3.04
N HIS A 397 -8.40 -31.48 -2.91
CA HIS A 397 -8.08 -30.19 -3.57
C HIS A 397 -8.40 -29.00 -2.67
N GLY A 398 -7.75 -27.87 -2.93
CA GLY A 398 -8.16 -26.58 -2.38
C GLY A 398 -9.39 -26.06 -3.12
N PHE A 399 -9.23 -25.76 -4.42
CA PHE A 399 -10.32 -25.42 -5.34
C PHE A 399 -10.52 -26.52 -6.40
N PHE A 400 -11.79 -26.86 -6.66
CA PHE A 400 -12.19 -27.68 -7.81
C PHE A 400 -13.31 -26.96 -8.56
N LEU A 401 -13.06 -26.57 -9.82
CA LEU A 401 -13.92 -25.64 -10.56
C LEU A 401 -14.37 -26.30 -11.88
N TYR A 402 -15.55 -26.90 -11.85
CA TYR A 402 -16.13 -27.67 -12.96
C TYR A 402 -17.28 -26.93 -13.63
N LYS A 403 -17.26 -26.77 -14.97
CA LYS A 403 -18.32 -26.05 -15.71
C LYS A 403 -18.61 -24.66 -15.14
N THR A 404 -17.56 -23.98 -14.67
CA THR A 404 -17.68 -22.66 -14.01
C THR A 404 -17.26 -21.56 -14.97
N ASN A 405 -18.11 -20.55 -15.19
CA ASN A 405 -17.92 -19.53 -16.23
C ASN A 405 -18.25 -18.11 -15.76
N ASN A 406 -17.74 -17.08 -16.46
CA ASN A 406 -18.03 -15.66 -16.16
C ASN A 406 -17.79 -15.28 -14.67
N SER A 407 -16.82 -15.91 -14.02
CA SER A 407 -16.63 -15.84 -12.56
C SER A 407 -15.26 -15.28 -12.17
N LEU A 408 -15.17 -14.74 -10.95
CA LEU A 408 -14.00 -14.07 -10.40
C LEU A 408 -13.42 -14.82 -9.21
N PHE A 409 -12.12 -15.12 -9.25
CA PHE A 409 -11.35 -15.73 -8.18
C PHE A 409 -10.21 -14.78 -7.81
N ARG A 410 -10.34 -14.02 -6.72
CA ARG A 410 -9.38 -12.96 -6.35
C ARG A 410 -8.79 -13.10 -4.96
N ASN A 411 -7.47 -12.95 -4.81
CA ASN A 411 -6.80 -12.82 -3.50
C ASN A 411 -7.09 -13.98 -2.52
N ASN A 412 -7.32 -15.19 -3.03
CA ASN A 412 -7.47 -16.38 -2.18
C ASN A 412 -6.09 -16.95 -1.85
N THR A 413 -5.92 -17.43 -0.61
CA THR A 413 -4.72 -18.16 -0.19
C THR A 413 -5.03 -19.65 -0.08
N LEU A 414 -4.36 -20.45 -0.90
CA LEU A 414 -4.44 -21.90 -0.92
C LEU A 414 -3.10 -22.48 -0.47
N THR A 415 -3.09 -23.35 0.55
CA THR A 415 -1.83 -23.89 1.10
C THR A 415 -1.97 -25.35 1.52
N ASP A 416 -1.07 -26.21 1.03
CA ASP A 416 -0.97 -27.63 1.42
C ASP A 416 -2.29 -28.42 1.35
N ASN A 417 -3.19 -28.03 0.44
CA ASN A 417 -4.37 -28.84 0.13
C ASN A 417 -3.94 -30.03 -0.73
N PHE A 418 -3.63 -31.16 -0.08
CA PHE A 418 -3.75 -32.53 -0.61
C PHE A 418 -2.99 -33.55 0.27
N LYS A 419 -3.53 -34.78 0.40
CA LYS A 419 -2.88 -35.91 1.12
C LYS A 419 -2.95 -37.26 0.39
N SER A 420 -3.45 -37.31 -0.84
CA SER A 420 -3.58 -38.55 -1.61
C SER A 420 -2.59 -38.59 -2.79
N SER A 421 -2.93 -39.18 -3.94
CA SER A 421 -1.99 -39.34 -5.08
C SER A 421 -2.57 -38.95 -6.46
N TYR A 422 -3.73 -38.27 -6.50
CA TYR A 422 -4.40 -37.79 -7.71
C TYR A 422 -5.06 -36.41 -7.55
N GLY A 423 -4.34 -35.37 -7.08
CA GLY A 423 -4.94 -34.09 -6.70
C GLY A 423 -3.95 -33.03 -6.24
N GLY A 424 -4.40 -31.79 -6.15
CA GLY A 424 -3.54 -30.61 -6.02
C GLY A 424 -4.36 -29.36 -5.68
N ASN A 425 -3.69 -28.21 -5.58
CA ASN A 425 -4.33 -27.03 -4.98
C ASN A 425 -5.52 -26.50 -5.78
N VAL A 426 -5.37 -26.24 -7.09
CA VAL A 426 -6.43 -25.70 -7.95
C VAL A 426 -6.61 -26.54 -9.21
N GLU A 427 -7.82 -27.03 -9.45
CA GLU A 427 -8.19 -27.73 -10.68
C GLU A 427 -9.33 -27.03 -11.43
N LEU A 428 -9.11 -26.75 -12.72
CA LEU A 428 -10.03 -26.10 -13.65
C LEU A 428 -10.48 -27.08 -14.75
N PHE A 429 -11.79 -27.26 -14.92
CA PHE A 429 -12.36 -28.25 -15.85
C PHE A 429 -13.65 -27.71 -16.51
N VAL A 430 -13.67 -27.58 -17.84
CA VAL A 430 -14.74 -26.87 -18.58
C VAL A 430 -14.94 -25.47 -18.01
N PHE A 431 -13.91 -24.63 -18.12
CA PHE A 431 -13.81 -23.38 -17.37
C PHE A 431 -13.56 -22.24 -18.36
N SER A 432 -14.50 -21.30 -18.53
CA SER A 432 -14.37 -20.27 -19.57
C SER A 432 -14.86 -18.88 -19.18
N PHE A 433 -14.19 -17.85 -19.73
CA PHE A 433 -14.49 -16.43 -19.48
C PHE A 433 -14.36 -16.03 -18.00
N ASN A 434 -13.46 -16.68 -17.25
CA ASN A 434 -13.21 -16.36 -15.85
C ASN A 434 -11.97 -15.48 -15.67
N ILE A 435 -11.90 -14.79 -14.54
CA ILE A 435 -10.74 -14.04 -14.08
C ILE A 435 -10.21 -14.73 -12.81
N PHE A 436 -8.93 -15.09 -12.81
CA PHE A 436 -8.24 -15.70 -11.69
C PHE A 436 -7.02 -14.83 -11.35
N GLU A 437 -7.11 -14.01 -10.30
CA GLU A 437 -6.12 -12.95 -10.05
C GLU A 437 -5.68 -12.75 -8.60
N ASP A 438 -4.44 -12.31 -8.42
CA ASP A 438 -3.84 -11.98 -7.12
C ASP A 438 -3.86 -13.15 -6.10
N ASN A 439 -4.09 -14.40 -6.53
CA ASN A 439 -4.20 -15.56 -5.63
C ASN A 439 -2.82 -16.12 -5.27
N LYS A 440 -2.72 -16.67 -4.06
CA LYS A 440 -1.52 -17.31 -3.53
C LYS A 440 -1.73 -18.81 -3.40
N ILE A 441 -1.12 -19.60 -4.28
CA ILE A 441 -1.22 -21.06 -4.34
C ILE A 441 0.12 -21.66 -3.91
N ILE A 442 0.19 -22.29 -2.74
CA ILE A 442 1.42 -22.84 -2.17
C ILE A 442 1.27 -24.35 -1.88
N GLY A 443 2.28 -25.14 -2.25
CA GLY A 443 2.32 -26.57 -1.95
C GLY A 443 1.37 -27.39 -2.83
N GLY A 444 0.85 -28.49 -2.29
CA GLY A 444 0.12 -29.51 -3.07
C GLY A 444 1.08 -30.51 -3.72
N SER A 445 0.73 -31.80 -3.79
CA SER A 445 1.69 -32.88 -4.08
C SER A 445 1.51 -33.60 -5.44
N ASP A 446 0.94 -32.90 -6.41
CA ASP A 446 0.80 -33.32 -7.83
C ASP A 446 0.78 -32.09 -8.75
N PHE A 447 0.05 -31.03 -8.35
CA PHE A 447 0.10 -29.74 -9.04
C PHE A 447 -0.30 -28.55 -8.17
N GLY A 448 0.21 -27.37 -8.56
CA GLY A 448 -0.25 -26.08 -8.06
C GLY A 448 -1.56 -25.69 -8.73
N LEU A 449 -1.50 -25.48 -10.05
CA LEU A 449 -2.63 -25.15 -10.91
C LEU A 449 -2.74 -26.14 -12.07
N ARG A 450 -3.90 -26.81 -12.21
CA ARG A 450 -4.23 -27.66 -13.36
C ARG A 450 -5.37 -27.08 -14.19
N THR A 451 -5.18 -27.02 -15.50
CA THR A 451 -6.26 -26.99 -16.50
C THR A 451 -6.39 -28.38 -17.13
N TYR A 452 -7.58 -28.97 -17.04
CA TYR A 452 -7.78 -30.36 -17.44
C TYR A 452 -8.24 -30.47 -18.91
N ILE A 453 -9.37 -29.85 -19.26
CA ILE A 453 -9.99 -29.91 -20.59
C ILE A 453 -11.03 -28.79 -20.75
N ASN A 454 -11.15 -28.22 -21.96
CA ASN A 454 -12.10 -27.15 -22.30
C ASN A 454 -11.94 -25.91 -21.38
N VAL A 455 -10.69 -25.52 -21.10
CA VAL A 455 -10.37 -24.35 -20.27
C VAL A 455 -9.95 -23.22 -21.18
N ASN A 456 -10.89 -22.32 -21.51
CA ASN A 456 -10.78 -21.43 -22.67
C ASN A 456 -11.13 -19.97 -22.33
N ASN A 457 -10.47 -18.99 -22.95
CA ASN A 457 -10.79 -17.55 -22.80
C ASN A 457 -10.72 -17.04 -21.34
N ASN A 458 -9.82 -17.56 -20.50
CA ASN A 458 -9.63 -17.09 -19.13
C ASN A 458 -8.46 -16.11 -19.02
N ILE A 459 -8.56 -15.17 -18.07
CA ILE A 459 -7.47 -14.26 -17.70
C ILE A 459 -6.93 -14.72 -16.34
N ILE A 460 -5.64 -15.05 -16.30
CA ILE A 460 -4.96 -15.53 -15.10
C ILE A 460 -3.82 -14.56 -14.81
N ARG A 461 -3.90 -13.72 -13.77
CA ARG A 461 -2.90 -12.65 -13.57
C ARG A 461 -2.47 -12.38 -12.14
N ASN A 462 -1.24 -11.91 -11.94
CA ASN A 462 -0.68 -11.57 -10.62
C ASN A 462 -0.69 -12.72 -9.59
N ASN A 463 -0.88 -13.98 -10.01
CA ASN A 463 -0.93 -15.10 -9.07
C ASN A 463 0.49 -15.56 -8.71
N LEU A 464 0.66 -16.01 -7.47
CA LEU A 464 1.85 -16.75 -7.03
C LEU A 464 1.51 -18.23 -6.96
N VAL A 465 2.20 -19.07 -7.72
CA VAL A 465 2.09 -20.54 -7.69
C VAL A 465 3.44 -21.11 -7.29
N ALA A 466 3.51 -21.69 -6.09
CA ALA A 466 4.79 -21.93 -5.42
C ALA A 466 4.89 -23.31 -4.76
N ASN A 467 6.07 -23.95 -4.86
CA ASN A 467 6.48 -25.09 -4.03
C ASN A 467 5.55 -26.33 -4.05
N SER A 468 4.78 -26.56 -5.12
CA SER A 468 4.13 -27.87 -5.36
C SER A 468 5.16 -28.98 -5.55
N SER A 469 4.82 -30.25 -5.28
CA SER A 469 5.81 -31.35 -5.30
C SER A 469 6.05 -32.04 -6.65
N ASP A 470 5.34 -31.61 -7.70
CA ASP A 470 5.51 -32.02 -9.10
C ASP A 470 5.30 -30.75 -9.96
N ASP A 471 4.58 -30.75 -11.08
CA ASP A 471 4.49 -29.54 -11.92
C ASP A 471 3.75 -28.37 -11.23
N LEU A 472 4.26 -27.14 -11.37
CA LEU A 472 3.54 -25.94 -10.88
C LEU A 472 2.28 -25.66 -11.71
N LEU A 473 2.39 -25.84 -13.03
CA LEU A 473 1.32 -25.62 -14.00
C LEU A 473 1.13 -26.85 -14.91
N LYS A 474 0.02 -27.57 -14.75
CA LYS A 474 -0.40 -28.63 -15.70
C LYS A 474 -1.50 -28.06 -16.60
N PHE A 475 -1.30 -28.10 -17.92
CA PHE A 475 -2.18 -27.43 -18.87
C PHE A 475 -2.61 -28.37 -19.99
N GLY A 476 -3.92 -28.57 -20.14
CA GLY A 476 -4.51 -29.53 -21.08
C GLY A 476 -4.24 -31.00 -20.70
N ASP A 477 -4.26 -31.34 -19.41
CA ASP A 477 -3.94 -32.67 -18.84
C ASP A 477 -5.00 -33.76 -19.16
N SER A 478 -5.60 -33.74 -20.35
CA SER A 478 -6.56 -34.75 -20.82
C SER A 478 -6.17 -35.32 -22.18
N SER A 479 -6.61 -36.54 -22.51
CA SER A 479 -6.30 -37.18 -23.79
C SER A 479 -7.09 -36.64 -25.00
N SER A 480 -7.99 -35.67 -24.80
CA SER A 480 -8.92 -35.22 -25.84
C SER A 480 -9.71 -33.97 -25.44
N GLY A 481 -9.11 -32.79 -25.57
CA GLY A 481 -9.86 -31.54 -25.65
C GLY A 481 -9.05 -30.30 -25.28
N ASP A 482 -9.51 -29.18 -25.81
CA ASP A 482 -8.67 -28.02 -26.04
C ASP A 482 -8.65 -27.07 -24.84
N CYS A 483 -7.52 -26.39 -24.61
CA CYS A 483 -7.37 -25.34 -23.60
C CYS A 483 -6.83 -24.08 -24.28
N ASP A 484 -7.74 -23.27 -24.83
CA ASP A 484 -7.42 -22.30 -25.88
C ASP A 484 -7.71 -20.84 -25.49
N ASN A 485 -6.91 -19.92 -26.03
CA ASN A 485 -7.11 -18.46 -25.92
C ASN A 485 -7.08 -17.95 -24.47
N ASN A 486 -6.24 -18.53 -23.59
CA ASN A 486 -6.06 -18.05 -22.22
C ASN A 486 -4.87 -17.09 -22.14
N THR A 487 -4.99 -16.06 -21.32
CA THR A 487 -3.95 -15.03 -21.14
C THR A 487 -3.44 -15.05 -19.71
N PHE A 488 -2.17 -15.40 -19.54
CA PHE A 488 -1.42 -15.38 -18.29
C PHE A 488 -0.61 -14.07 -18.20
N ILE A 489 -0.87 -13.20 -17.23
CA ILE A 489 -0.18 -11.90 -17.11
C ILE A 489 0.49 -11.75 -15.74
N ASN A 490 1.80 -11.46 -15.69
CA ASN A 490 2.49 -11.10 -14.44
C ASN A 490 2.33 -12.13 -13.30
N ASN A 491 2.22 -13.43 -13.62
CA ASN A 491 2.20 -14.49 -12.60
C ASN A 491 3.63 -14.93 -12.27
N THR A 492 3.84 -15.31 -11.02
CA THR A 492 5.09 -15.90 -10.54
C THR A 492 4.89 -17.39 -10.28
N PHE A 493 5.68 -18.22 -10.95
CA PHE A 493 5.78 -19.66 -10.76
C PHE A 493 7.16 -19.93 -10.16
N GLU A 494 7.25 -20.26 -8.87
CA GLU A 494 8.53 -20.44 -8.16
C GLU A 494 8.61 -21.82 -7.49
N SER A 495 9.79 -22.45 -7.47
CA SER A 495 9.92 -23.68 -6.68
C SER A 495 11.34 -24.05 -6.24
N ASN A 496 11.44 -24.47 -4.98
CA ASN A 496 12.70 -24.77 -4.30
C ASN A 496 13.07 -26.27 -4.30
N GLY A 497 12.29 -27.12 -4.98
CA GLY A 497 12.52 -28.58 -5.05
C GLY A 497 13.00 -29.08 -6.41
N SER A 498 12.94 -30.39 -6.62
CA SER A 498 13.22 -31.05 -7.91
C SER A 498 11.93 -31.64 -8.48
N PHE A 499 11.57 -31.24 -9.70
CA PHE A 499 10.31 -31.58 -10.36
C PHE A 499 10.54 -32.31 -11.67
N ASN A 500 9.48 -32.89 -12.24
CA ASN A 500 9.53 -33.39 -13.60
C ASN A 500 9.56 -32.22 -14.59
N PHE A 501 8.59 -31.30 -14.50
CA PHE A 501 8.51 -30.10 -15.35
C PHE A 501 8.11 -28.85 -14.54
N LEU A 502 8.48 -27.65 -15.02
CA LEU A 502 7.97 -26.38 -14.47
C LEU A 502 6.53 -26.14 -14.94
N ALA A 503 6.28 -26.40 -16.23
CA ALA A 503 4.95 -26.45 -16.81
C ALA A 503 4.84 -27.52 -17.90
N THR A 504 3.70 -28.22 -17.89
CA THR A 504 3.30 -29.21 -18.89
C THR A 504 2.16 -28.62 -19.72
N ILE A 505 2.31 -28.53 -21.05
CA ILE A 505 1.36 -27.88 -21.96
C ILE A 505 0.96 -28.85 -23.07
N ASN A 506 -0.34 -29.16 -23.19
CA ASN A 506 -0.92 -30.06 -24.19
C ASN A 506 -2.20 -29.46 -24.76
N TYR A 507 -2.55 -29.77 -26.01
CA TYR A 507 -3.85 -29.42 -26.62
C TYR A 507 -4.23 -27.94 -26.43
N ALA A 508 -3.24 -27.05 -26.61
CA ALA A 508 -3.30 -25.66 -26.14
C ALA A 508 -3.02 -24.70 -27.30
N ASN A 509 -4.05 -24.00 -27.78
CA ASN A 509 -3.96 -23.09 -28.91
C ASN A 509 -4.12 -21.62 -28.50
N ASN A 510 -3.31 -20.72 -29.08
CA ASN A 510 -3.39 -19.26 -28.88
C ASN A 510 -3.28 -18.82 -27.40
N ASN A 511 -2.47 -19.50 -26.59
CA ASN A 511 -2.28 -19.11 -25.19
C ASN A 511 -1.10 -18.13 -25.07
N GLU A 512 -1.31 -17.05 -24.31
CA GLU A 512 -0.34 -15.98 -24.16
C GLU A 512 0.17 -15.90 -22.72
N PHE A 513 1.48 -15.92 -22.54
CA PHE A 513 2.19 -15.68 -21.30
C PHE A 513 2.92 -14.35 -21.43
N ILE A 514 2.41 -13.31 -20.76
CA ILE A 514 2.90 -11.94 -20.77
C ILE A 514 3.49 -11.59 -19.40
N ASP A 515 4.73 -11.09 -19.34
CA ASP A 515 5.39 -10.63 -18.10
C ASP A 515 5.47 -11.68 -16.96
N ASN A 516 5.36 -12.98 -17.26
CA ASN A 516 5.41 -14.01 -16.21
C ASN A 516 6.86 -14.31 -15.80
N THR A 517 7.03 -14.90 -14.61
CA THR A 517 8.33 -15.36 -14.10
C THR A 517 8.25 -16.84 -13.73
N PHE A 518 9.17 -17.65 -14.24
CA PHE A 518 9.33 -19.07 -13.90
C PHE A 518 10.71 -19.33 -13.31
N THR A 519 10.78 -19.74 -12.04
CA THR A 519 12.04 -19.97 -11.31
C THR A 519 12.05 -21.32 -10.60
N GLY A 520 13.19 -22.01 -10.59
CA GLY A 520 13.38 -23.24 -9.80
C GLY A 520 14.30 -24.29 -10.40
N SER A 521 14.73 -25.23 -9.55
CA SER A 521 15.67 -26.32 -9.91
C SER A 521 15.02 -27.50 -10.65
N GLY A 522 14.51 -27.24 -11.86
CA GLY A 522 13.96 -28.24 -12.78
C GLY A 522 13.66 -27.62 -14.14
N THR A 523 14.62 -27.67 -15.06
CA THR A 523 14.77 -26.67 -16.15
C THR A 523 13.92 -26.90 -17.41
N HIS A 524 12.76 -27.55 -17.31
CA HIS A 524 12.00 -28.01 -18.48
C HIS A 524 10.54 -27.56 -18.50
N PHE A 525 10.14 -26.97 -19.64
CA PHE A 525 8.77 -27.01 -20.12
C PHE A 525 8.57 -28.26 -20.99
N TYR A 526 7.41 -28.89 -20.89
CA TYR A 526 7.06 -30.04 -21.74
C TYR A 526 5.83 -29.72 -22.59
N PHE A 527 5.99 -29.79 -23.91
CA PHE A 527 4.91 -29.69 -24.89
C PHE A 527 4.61 -31.06 -25.50
N GLY A 528 3.58 -31.73 -25.00
CA GLY A 528 3.36 -33.14 -25.29
C GLY A 528 2.54 -33.43 -26.55
N ASN A 529 1.29 -32.92 -26.59
CA ASN A 529 0.34 -33.19 -27.66
C ASN A 529 -0.08 -31.90 -28.36
N ASP A 530 -0.14 -31.97 -29.70
CA ASP A 530 -0.35 -30.88 -30.66
C ASP A 530 -1.15 -29.67 -30.15
N GLY A 531 -0.57 -28.47 -30.31
CA GLY A 531 -1.21 -27.18 -30.01
C GLY A 531 -0.43 -26.03 -30.63
N ASN A 532 -1.10 -24.99 -31.13
CA ASN A 532 -0.48 -23.96 -31.96
C ASN A 532 -0.41 -22.58 -31.28
N ASN A 533 0.57 -21.75 -31.63
CA ASN A 533 0.62 -20.33 -31.27
C ASN A 533 0.61 -20.10 -29.74
N THR A 534 1.55 -20.76 -29.03
CA THR A 534 1.86 -20.38 -27.63
C THR A 534 2.86 -19.23 -27.66
N ILE A 535 2.52 -18.11 -27.02
CA ILE A 535 3.36 -16.89 -27.03
C ILE A 535 3.90 -16.65 -25.63
N PHE A 536 5.22 -16.52 -25.50
CA PHE A 536 5.89 -15.99 -24.32
C PHE A 536 6.41 -14.59 -24.63
N LEU A 537 5.73 -13.57 -24.12
CA LEU A 537 6.08 -12.17 -24.27
C LEU A 537 6.68 -11.64 -22.97
N ASN A 538 7.93 -11.18 -23.01
CA ASN A 538 8.67 -10.65 -21.85
C ASN A 538 8.62 -11.58 -20.61
N THR A 539 8.57 -12.90 -20.84
CA THR A 539 8.51 -13.90 -19.76
C THR A 539 9.92 -14.37 -19.44
N THR A 540 10.25 -14.48 -18.15
CA THR A 540 11.58 -14.85 -17.66
C THR A 540 11.63 -16.31 -17.18
N PHE A 541 12.74 -16.98 -17.47
CA PHE A 541 12.99 -18.39 -17.11
C PHE A 541 14.46 -18.57 -16.70
N ASP A 542 14.74 -19.36 -15.66
CA ASP A 542 16.12 -19.58 -15.16
C ASP A 542 17.05 -20.25 -16.20
N SER A 543 16.50 -21.10 -17.09
CA SER A 543 17.20 -21.57 -18.30
C SER A 543 16.23 -22.15 -19.33
N LEU A 544 16.44 -21.80 -20.60
CA LEU A 544 15.62 -22.24 -21.73
C LEU A 544 15.96 -23.67 -22.17
N SER A 545 15.17 -24.64 -21.72
CA SER A 545 15.10 -25.96 -22.33
C SER A 545 13.64 -26.43 -22.37
N TRP A 546 13.18 -26.79 -23.58
CA TRP A 546 11.82 -27.22 -23.85
C TRP A 546 11.87 -28.63 -24.45
N GLU A 547 11.12 -29.58 -23.91
CA GLU A 547 10.90 -30.89 -24.53
C GLU A 547 9.61 -30.82 -25.35
N VAL A 548 9.69 -31.12 -26.65
CA VAL A 548 8.53 -31.09 -27.55
C VAL A 548 8.35 -32.44 -28.21
N ALA A 549 7.24 -33.10 -27.90
CA ALA A 549 6.88 -34.42 -28.42
C ALA A 549 5.80 -34.37 -29.52
N GLY A 550 5.00 -33.30 -29.56
CA GLY A 550 3.96 -33.04 -30.56
C GLY A 550 4.31 -31.91 -31.54
N VAL A 551 3.36 -31.49 -32.38
CA VAL A 551 3.50 -30.31 -33.24
C VAL A 551 3.13 -29.06 -32.45
N HIS A 552 4.11 -28.20 -32.15
CA HIS A 552 3.88 -26.97 -31.39
C HIS A 552 4.64 -25.78 -31.98
N ASP A 553 3.90 -24.71 -32.29
CA ASP A 553 4.46 -23.41 -32.66
C ASP A 553 4.57 -22.54 -31.39
N VAL A 554 5.80 -22.39 -30.88
CA VAL A 554 6.13 -21.62 -29.67
C VAL A 554 6.89 -20.35 -30.07
N TYR A 555 6.36 -19.19 -29.72
CA TYR A 555 6.97 -17.89 -30.02
C TYR A 555 7.55 -17.27 -28.74
N VAL A 556 8.85 -16.98 -28.74
CA VAL A 556 9.47 -16.13 -27.72
C VAL A 556 9.54 -14.71 -28.25
N LYS A 557 9.03 -13.76 -27.48
CA LYS A 557 8.86 -12.36 -27.85
C LYS A 557 9.31 -11.42 -26.73
N TRP A 558 9.77 -10.24 -27.13
CA TRP A 558 10.27 -9.22 -26.21
C TRP A 558 9.70 -7.84 -26.55
N TYR A 559 9.79 -6.92 -25.60
CA TYR A 559 9.47 -5.51 -25.84
C TYR A 559 10.66 -4.78 -26.46
N LEU A 560 10.37 -3.92 -27.44
CA LEU A 560 11.32 -2.94 -27.95
C LEU A 560 10.73 -1.53 -27.84
N ASP A 561 11.44 -0.68 -27.11
CA ASP A 561 11.21 0.77 -27.05
C ASP A 561 12.39 1.49 -27.74
N ILE A 562 12.12 2.42 -28.66
CA ILE A 562 13.15 3.18 -29.38
C ILE A 562 12.95 4.68 -29.16
N LYS A 563 14.04 5.38 -28.82
CA LYS A 563 14.14 6.83 -28.79
C LYS A 563 15.12 7.35 -29.86
N VAL A 564 14.78 8.45 -30.53
CA VAL A 564 15.66 9.14 -31.48
C VAL A 564 15.96 10.57 -31.00
N ASN A 565 17.22 10.98 -31.11
CA ASN A 565 17.70 12.32 -30.78
C ASN A 565 18.73 12.84 -31.81
N THR A 566 19.15 14.09 -31.65
CA THR A 566 20.34 14.68 -32.29
C THR A 566 21.28 15.21 -31.20
N SER A 567 22.36 15.90 -31.59
CA SER A 567 23.17 16.71 -30.67
C SER A 567 22.37 17.75 -29.89
N ASP A 568 21.21 18.15 -30.40
CA ASP A 568 20.47 19.35 -29.98
C ASP A 568 19.23 19.02 -29.13
N GLY A 569 18.87 17.72 -29.02
CA GLY A 569 17.74 17.24 -28.23
C GLY A 569 16.98 16.08 -28.86
N ASP A 570 15.80 15.76 -28.31
CA ASP A 570 14.91 14.72 -28.83
C ASP A 570 14.34 15.09 -30.21
N LEU A 571 14.30 14.13 -31.14
CA LEU A 571 13.93 14.38 -32.52
C LEU A 571 12.50 13.91 -32.79
N GLU A 572 11.56 14.85 -32.91
CA GLU A 572 10.18 14.59 -33.35
C GLU A 572 10.13 14.31 -34.86
N ASN A 573 9.19 13.45 -35.30
CA ASN A 573 8.96 13.11 -36.70
C ASN A 573 10.15 12.43 -37.41
N ALA A 574 11.10 11.87 -36.66
CA ALA A 574 12.07 10.92 -37.22
C ALA A 574 11.33 9.65 -37.62
N ASN A 575 11.53 9.17 -38.84
CA ASN A 575 10.91 7.93 -39.29
C ASN A 575 11.81 6.74 -38.97
N VAL A 576 11.32 5.89 -38.06
CA VAL A 576 11.94 4.66 -37.58
C VAL A 576 11.28 3.48 -38.29
N THR A 577 12.08 2.73 -39.04
CA THR A 577 11.67 1.50 -39.75
C THR A 577 12.43 0.32 -39.20
N LEU A 578 11.76 -0.80 -38.94
CA LEU A 578 12.38 -2.03 -38.44
C LEU A 578 12.22 -3.15 -39.45
N TYR A 579 13.32 -3.81 -39.80
CA TYR A 579 13.36 -5.00 -40.63
C TYR A 579 13.86 -6.18 -39.80
N ASN A 580 13.27 -7.36 -39.97
CA ASN A 580 13.81 -8.59 -39.37
C ASN A 580 15.00 -9.15 -40.15
N ASN A 581 15.63 -10.21 -39.63
CA ASN A 581 16.79 -10.86 -40.24
C ASN A 581 16.55 -11.48 -41.65
N THR A 582 15.33 -11.41 -42.19
CA THR A 582 14.99 -11.81 -43.57
C THR A 582 14.65 -10.61 -44.48
N ASP A 583 15.03 -9.39 -44.07
CA ASP A 583 14.74 -8.11 -44.74
C ASP A 583 13.24 -7.80 -44.88
N VAL A 584 12.38 -8.40 -44.05
CA VAL A 584 10.94 -8.11 -44.02
C VAL A 584 10.68 -6.97 -43.04
N LEU A 585 9.98 -5.93 -43.52
CA LEU A 585 9.55 -4.77 -42.73
C LEU A 585 8.47 -5.18 -41.71
N GLU A 586 8.77 -4.99 -40.42
CA GLU A 586 7.82 -5.21 -39.31
C GLU A 586 6.96 -3.97 -39.06
N PHE A 587 7.57 -2.78 -39.02
CA PHE A 587 6.86 -1.49 -38.85
C PHE A 587 7.65 -0.30 -39.42
N SER A 588 6.92 0.80 -39.65
CA SER A 588 7.44 2.14 -39.95
C SER A 588 6.61 3.14 -39.15
N GLU A 589 7.21 3.83 -38.19
CA GLU A 589 6.52 4.82 -37.34
C GLU A 589 7.35 6.09 -37.15
N LEU A 590 6.65 7.20 -36.92
CA LEU A 590 7.25 8.49 -36.59
C LEU A 590 7.41 8.61 -35.07
N THR A 591 8.53 9.19 -34.64
CA THR A 591 8.74 9.57 -33.24
C THR A 591 7.81 10.71 -32.81
N ASN A 592 7.36 10.65 -31.55
CA ASN A 592 6.61 11.72 -30.90
C ASN A 592 7.54 12.89 -30.47
N ALA A 593 6.96 13.94 -29.88
CA ALA A 593 7.67 15.14 -29.45
C ALA A 593 8.80 14.89 -28.43
N SER A 594 8.80 13.74 -27.75
CA SER A 594 9.85 13.29 -26.83
C SER A 594 10.78 12.24 -27.45
N GLY A 595 10.82 12.16 -28.79
CA GLY A 595 11.69 11.25 -29.55
C GLY A 595 11.30 9.77 -29.53
N TRP A 596 10.19 9.37 -28.90
CA TRP A 596 9.81 7.96 -28.73
C TRP A 596 8.82 7.46 -29.80
N ILE A 597 8.92 6.19 -30.17
CA ILE A 597 7.83 5.43 -30.82
C ILE A 597 6.95 4.72 -29.78
N LEU A 598 5.80 4.18 -30.20
CA LEU A 598 5.02 3.27 -29.35
C LEU A 598 5.72 1.91 -29.22
N ARG A 599 5.81 1.37 -28.00
CA ARG A 599 6.36 0.03 -27.68
C ARG A 599 5.92 -1.04 -28.68
N LYS A 600 6.86 -1.92 -29.06
CA LYS A 600 6.63 -3.02 -30.00
C LYS A 600 6.83 -4.37 -29.32
N ASN A 601 6.04 -5.37 -29.74
CA ASN A 601 6.16 -6.76 -29.31
C ASN A 601 6.76 -7.54 -30.48
N LEU A 602 8.05 -7.86 -30.40
CA LEU A 602 8.81 -8.47 -31.50
C LEU A 602 9.21 -9.89 -31.15
N THR A 603 9.37 -10.75 -32.16
CA THR A 603 9.70 -12.17 -31.98
C THR A 603 11.22 -12.34 -31.98
N GLU A 604 11.79 -12.98 -30.96
CA GLU A 604 13.20 -13.41 -31.03
C GLU A 604 13.31 -14.61 -31.98
N TYR A 605 12.53 -15.66 -31.68
CA TYR A 605 12.39 -16.86 -32.49
C TYR A 605 11.01 -17.50 -32.35
N MET A 606 10.67 -18.31 -33.35
CA MET A 606 9.61 -19.31 -33.31
C MET A 606 10.26 -20.70 -33.33
N TYR A 607 9.78 -21.60 -32.48
CA TYR A 607 10.16 -23.02 -32.46
C TYR A 607 8.95 -23.88 -32.85
N ASP A 608 9.09 -24.71 -33.89
CA ASP A 608 8.01 -25.53 -34.48
C ASP A 608 7.92 -26.97 -33.91
N GLY A 609 8.64 -27.23 -32.80
CA GLY A 609 8.87 -28.56 -32.24
C GLY A 609 10.04 -29.34 -32.86
N SER A 610 10.66 -28.82 -33.92
CA SER A 610 11.80 -29.45 -34.60
C SER A 610 12.92 -28.50 -35.00
N THR A 611 12.60 -27.24 -35.33
CA THR A 611 13.54 -26.22 -35.79
C THR A 611 13.27 -24.86 -35.15
N TYR A 612 14.34 -24.10 -34.91
CA TYR A 612 14.28 -22.71 -34.47
C TYR A 612 14.35 -21.80 -35.69
N THR A 613 13.31 -20.99 -35.91
CA THR A 613 13.28 -19.88 -36.86
C THR A 613 13.49 -18.58 -36.08
N TYR A 614 14.72 -18.09 -36.06
CA TYR A 614 15.05 -16.78 -35.47
C TYR A 614 14.60 -15.65 -36.40
N TYR A 615 14.16 -14.54 -35.81
CA TYR A 615 13.87 -13.27 -36.50
C TYR A 615 14.87 -12.15 -36.10
N THR A 616 15.55 -12.32 -34.96
CA THR A 616 16.75 -11.56 -34.55
C THR A 616 17.97 -11.93 -35.43
N ASN A 617 18.93 -11.05 -35.73
CA ASN A 617 18.99 -9.63 -35.40
C ASN A 617 18.03 -8.78 -36.23
N TYR A 618 17.44 -7.77 -35.61
CA TYR A 618 16.60 -6.78 -36.28
C TYR A 618 17.43 -5.58 -36.73
N THR A 619 17.21 -5.08 -37.95
CA THR A 619 17.81 -3.82 -38.44
C THR A 619 16.83 -2.67 -38.25
N VAL A 620 17.17 -1.71 -37.38
CA VAL A 620 16.51 -0.41 -37.30
C VAL A 620 17.16 0.55 -38.30
N ASN A 621 16.37 1.16 -39.17
CA ASN A 621 16.79 2.30 -40.00
C ASN A 621 16.02 3.54 -39.56
N THR A 622 16.75 4.60 -39.22
CA THR A 622 16.21 5.89 -38.77
C THR A 622 16.58 6.98 -39.76
N THR A 623 15.58 7.75 -40.18
CA THR A 623 15.72 8.81 -41.20
C THR A 623 15.21 10.15 -40.68
N SER A 624 15.98 11.22 -40.94
CA SER A 624 15.65 12.57 -40.53
C SER A 624 14.55 13.18 -41.42
N PRO A 625 13.64 14.01 -40.88
CA PRO A 625 12.76 14.86 -41.68
C PRO A 625 13.48 16.07 -42.32
N SER A 626 14.76 16.31 -42.01
CA SER A 626 15.55 17.45 -42.50
C SER A 626 16.82 17.01 -43.24
N GLU A 627 17.12 17.67 -44.37
CA GLU A 627 18.35 17.46 -45.17
C GLU A 627 19.64 17.86 -44.42
N SER A 628 19.54 18.55 -43.27
CA SER A 628 20.69 18.94 -42.44
C SER A 628 21.34 17.78 -41.67
N TYR A 629 20.67 16.63 -41.57
CA TYR A 629 21.14 15.47 -40.80
C TYR A 629 21.16 14.20 -41.67
N GLY A 630 22.17 13.36 -41.44
CA GLY A 630 22.31 12.05 -42.06
C GLY A 630 21.27 11.02 -41.57
N ASN A 631 21.33 9.82 -42.14
CA ASN A 631 20.50 8.68 -41.74
C ASN A 631 21.34 7.68 -40.93
N ASN A 632 20.70 6.95 -40.02
CA ASN A 632 21.34 5.92 -39.18
C ASN A 632 20.72 4.53 -39.45
N SER A 633 21.55 3.49 -39.35
CA SER A 633 21.16 2.10 -39.50
C SER A 633 21.91 1.28 -38.43
N ARG A 634 21.18 0.48 -37.64
CA ARG A 634 21.72 -0.27 -36.51
C ARG A 634 21.07 -1.64 -36.39
N GLU A 635 21.86 -2.68 -36.16
CA GLU A 635 21.35 -4.00 -35.79
C GLU A 635 21.15 -4.11 -34.27
N ILE A 636 20.02 -4.72 -33.87
CA ILE A 636 19.66 -5.03 -32.49
C ILE A 636 19.49 -6.55 -32.37
N ASP A 637 20.21 -7.15 -31.42
CA ASP A 637 20.00 -8.55 -31.04
C ASP A 637 19.01 -8.63 -29.88
N LEU A 638 17.80 -9.11 -30.15
CA LEU A 638 16.65 -9.08 -29.24
C LEU A 638 16.53 -10.38 -28.43
N THR A 639 17.46 -10.61 -27.50
CA THR A 639 17.47 -11.75 -26.56
C THR A 639 16.80 -11.46 -25.20
N SER A 640 16.32 -10.23 -25.03
CA SER A 640 15.54 -9.74 -23.88
C SER A 640 14.78 -8.48 -24.30
N SER A 641 13.95 -7.91 -23.42
CA SER A 641 13.32 -6.61 -23.69
C SER A 641 14.34 -5.47 -23.65
N ILE A 642 14.36 -4.63 -24.69
CA ILE A 642 15.40 -3.61 -24.94
C ILE A 642 14.80 -2.21 -25.03
N VAL A 643 15.53 -1.24 -24.50
CA VAL A 643 15.31 0.20 -24.68
C VAL A 643 16.53 0.76 -25.44
N GLU A 644 16.30 1.35 -26.61
CA GLU A 644 17.33 1.73 -27.58
C GLU A 644 17.33 3.24 -27.88
N TYR A 645 18.50 3.84 -28.12
CA TYR A 645 18.70 5.28 -28.36
C TYR A 645 19.56 5.55 -29.62
N ILE A 646 19.08 6.38 -30.56
CA ILE A 646 19.68 6.58 -31.91
C ILE A 646 19.92 8.07 -32.26
N THR A 647 21.06 8.41 -32.88
CA THR A 647 21.55 9.81 -33.16
C THR A 647 22.11 10.03 -34.60
N LEU A 648 22.16 11.28 -35.16
CA LEU A 648 22.41 11.67 -36.60
C LEU A 648 23.37 12.92 -36.86
N ASP A 649 24.13 13.03 -38.01
CA ASP A 649 25.31 13.96 -38.32
C ASP A 649 25.34 14.80 -39.70
N SER A 650 26.42 15.55 -40.18
CA SER A 650 26.45 16.65 -41.28
C SER A 650 27.72 16.91 -42.26
N LEU A 651 27.84 18.01 -43.14
CA LEU A 651 28.80 18.25 -44.35
C LEU A 651 29.10 19.76 -44.88
N ASN A 652 30.18 20.16 -45.70
CA ASN A 652 30.88 21.56 -45.86
C ASN A 652 31.00 22.61 -47.13
N GLU A 653 31.29 23.97 -46.92
CA GLU A 653 31.56 25.33 -47.63
C GLU A 653 32.11 26.51 -46.68
N ALA A 654 32.98 27.42 -47.20
CA ALA A 654 33.74 28.61 -46.63
C ALA A 654 33.19 29.66 -45.60
N PRO A 655 34.05 30.43 -44.86
CA PRO A 655 33.67 31.09 -43.60
C PRO A 655 33.41 32.61 -43.65
N ILE A 656 32.42 33.04 -42.88
CA ILE A 656 32.02 34.43 -42.65
C ILE A 656 32.15 34.77 -41.17
N VAL A 657 32.98 35.75 -40.79
CA VAL A 657 33.06 36.25 -39.40
C VAL A 657 31.74 36.95 -39.03
N SER A 658 30.99 36.32 -38.15
CA SER A 658 29.66 36.71 -37.68
C SER A 658 29.74 37.75 -36.56
N SER A 659 30.68 37.58 -35.63
CA SER A 659 30.90 38.49 -34.49
C SER A 659 32.35 38.50 -34.01
N ALA A 660 32.74 39.62 -33.40
CA ALA A 660 33.79 39.71 -32.41
C ALA A 660 33.14 40.20 -31.12
N LYS A 661 33.48 39.61 -29.98
CA LYS A 661 32.79 39.87 -28.73
C LYS A 661 33.75 39.81 -27.55
N ILE A 662 33.49 40.62 -26.53
CA ILE A 662 34.14 40.51 -25.22
C ILE A 662 33.11 39.92 -24.25
N THR A 663 33.52 38.91 -23.48
CA THR A 663 32.71 38.41 -22.36
C THR A 663 33.44 38.55 -21.02
N PRO A 664 32.68 38.74 -19.92
CA PRO A 664 31.25 39.02 -19.92
C PRO A 664 30.97 40.42 -20.48
N THR A 665 29.75 40.70 -20.98
CA THR A 665 29.42 41.97 -21.68
C THR A 665 29.23 43.16 -20.73
N ILE A 666 29.13 42.88 -19.43
CA ILE A 666 29.44 43.79 -18.33
C ILE A 666 30.46 43.02 -17.50
N ALA A 667 31.67 43.56 -17.35
CA ALA A 667 32.77 42.89 -16.67
C ALA A 667 33.02 43.51 -15.30
N HIS A 668 33.49 42.70 -14.37
CA HIS A 668 33.68 43.00 -12.96
C HIS A 668 35.09 42.60 -12.51
N THR A 669 35.45 42.84 -11.25
CA THR A 669 36.83 42.68 -10.76
C THR A 669 37.36 41.25 -10.82
N ALA A 670 36.49 40.26 -10.68
CA ALA A 670 36.85 38.85 -10.85
C ALA A 670 36.86 38.38 -12.32
N ASP A 671 36.22 39.12 -13.22
CA ASP A 671 36.00 38.66 -14.59
C ASP A 671 37.28 38.71 -15.43
N ASN A 672 37.79 37.54 -15.79
CA ASN A 672 38.76 37.42 -16.88
C ASN A 672 38.07 37.86 -18.18
N LEU A 673 38.61 38.87 -18.86
CA LEU A 673 38.07 39.33 -20.13
C LEU A 673 38.41 38.34 -21.23
N ALA A 674 37.39 37.69 -21.77
CA ALA A 674 37.54 36.67 -22.79
C ALA A 674 37.18 37.23 -24.18
N GLY A 675 38.11 37.06 -25.12
CA GLY A 675 38.03 37.56 -26.48
C GLY A 675 37.47 36.49 -27.40
N TYR A 676 36.21 36.66 -27.77
CA TYR A 676 35.44 35.69 -28.54
C TYR A 676 35.33 36.07 -30.01
N CYS A 677 35.50 35.06 -30.85
CA CYS A 677 35.38 35.10 -32.29
C CYS A 677 34.30 34.12 -32.74
N ASN A 678 33.33 34.55 -33.54
CA ASN A 678 32.44 33.63 -34.24
C ASN A 678 32.56 33.82 -35.75
N ALA A 679 32.78 32.73 -36.49
CA ALA A 679 32.65 32.69 -37.94
C ALA A 679 31.90 31.43 -38.39
N THR A 680 30.88 31.60 -39.22
CA THR A 680 30.13 30.50 -39.87
C THR A 680 30.76 30.15 -41.21
N ASP A 681 31.41 28.99 -41.32
CA ASP A 681 31.41 28.13 -42.51
C ASP A 681 29.97 27.60 -42.66
N ALA A 682 29.38 27.61 -43.85
CA ALA A 682 27.91 27.45 -44.06
C ALA A 682 27.34 26.03 -43.77
N ASN A 683 28.15 25.21 -43.10
CA ASN A 683 28.51 23.92 -43.68
C ASN A 683 29.56 23.12 -42.83
N LEU A 684 30.23 23.75 -41.84
CA LEU A 684 30.89 23.05 -40.71
C LEU A 684 32.38 22.60 -40.77
N ASP A 685 33.25 23.07 -41.69
CA ASP A 685 34.72 22.85 -41.57
C ASP A 685 35.33 23.71 -40.47
N ASN A 686 36.37 23.18 -39.83
CA ASN A 686 37.00 23.84 -38.70
C ASN A 686 37.75 25.13 -39.10
N VAL A 687 37.31 26.25 -38.55
CA VAL A 687 37.91 27.57 -38.68
C VAL A 687 39.03 27.82 -37.67
N THR A 688 39.99 28.65 -38.07
CA THR A 688 41.12 29.18 -37.31
C THR A 688 40.94 30.69 -37.19
N TYR A 689 41.32 31.29 -36.06
CA TYR A 689 41.06 32.71 -35.80
C TYR A 689 42.34 33.53 -35.52
N TYR A 690 42.28 34.82 -35.80
CA TYR A 690 43.29 35.84 -35.49
C TYR A 690 42.67 36.94 -34.63
N TYR A 691 43.43 37.53 -33.68
CA TYR A 691 42.91 38.50 -32.70
C TYR A 691 43.91 39.60 -32.28
N GLU A 692 43.39 40.69 -31.69
CA GLU A 692 44.17 41.76 -31.03
C GLU A 692 43.40 42.37 -29.84
N TRP A 693 44.10 42.82 -28.79
CA TRP A 693 43.52 43.54 -27.63
C TRP A 693 44.11 44.95 -27.47
N TYR A 694 43.32 45.91 -26.98
CA TYR A 694 43.72 47.29 -26.67
C TYR A 694 43.16 47.72 -25.31
N ASN A 695 43.94 48.49 -24.52
CA ASN A 695 43.47 49.19 -23.31
C ASN A 695 43.47 50.69 -23.58
N ASP A 696 42.34 51.38 -23.35
CA ASP A 696 42.14 52.82 -23.64
C ASP A 696 42.62 53.23 -25.06
N GLY A 697 42.45 52.34 -26.04
CA GLY A 697 42.86 52.53 -27.44
C GLY A 697 44.35 52.32 -27.73
N ILE A 698 45.14 51.87 -26.75
CA ILE A 698 46.55 51.49 -26.92
C ILE A 698 46.65 49.96 -27.08
N LEU A 699 47.27 49.49 -28.16
CA LEU A 699 47.46 48.05 -28.43
C LEU A 699 48.19 47.40 -27.25
N ASN A 700 47.55 46.43 -26.61
CA ASN A 700 48.10 45.75 -25.45
C ASN A 700 49.04 44.61 -25.86
N ASN A 701 50.30 44.96 -26.10
CA ASN A 701 51.37 43.98 -26.35
C ASN A 701 51.79 43.16 -25.11
N SER A 702 51.04 43.21 -23.99
CA SER A 702 51.30 42.38 -22.80
C SER A 702 50.54 41.04 -22.80
N GLY A 703 49.60 40.82 -23.73
CA GLY A 703 48.99 39.52 -23.93
C GLY A 703 49.99 38.51 -24.49
N ASP A 704 49.96 37.28 -23.98
CA ASP A 704 51.00 36.28 -24.22
C ASP A 704 51.02 35.80 -25.69
N SER A 705 51.89 36.42 -26.51
CA SER A 705 51.92 36.24 -27.96
C SER A 705 52.64 34.93 -28.35
N VAL A 706 52.01 33.77 -28.12
CA VAL A 706 52.56 32.45 -28.47
C VAL A 706 51.61 31.64 -29.37
N LEU A 707 51.21 32.24 -30.49
CA LEU A 707 50.97 31.49 -31.73
C LEU A 707 52.15 31.74 -32.68
N CYS A 708 53.22 30.94 -32.45
CA CYS A 708 54.48 30.83 -33.19
C CYS A 708 54.69 31.90 -34.30
N ALA A 709 55.14 33.10 -33.89
CA ALA A 709 55.21 34.29 -34.74
C ALA A 709 55.99 34.07 -36.05
N SER A 710 55.48 34.68 -37.13
CA SER A 710 55.97 34.56 -38.49
C SER A 710 57.42 35.05 -38.66
N GLY A 711 58.38 34.11 -38.66
CA GLY A 711 59.79 34.45 -38.89
C GLY A 711 60.81 33.30 -38.79
N HIS A 712 60.46 32.17 -38.16
CA HIS A 712 61.41 31.09 -37.90
C HIS A 712 60.95 29.69 -38.36
N THR A 713 60.42 29.58 -39.57
CA THR A 713 60.34 28.28 -40.26
C THR A 713 61.69 27.92 -40.89
N ASN A 714 62.39 26.96 -40.30
CA ASN A 714 63.37 26.13 -41.00
C ASN A 714 63.24 24.70 -40.44
N ASN A 715 62.34 23.91 -41.06
CA ASN A 715 62.25 22.43 -41.09
C ASN A 715 60.82 21.84 -41.03
N GLY A 716 59.75 22.65 -41.06
CA GLY A 716 58.43 22.20 -41.53
C GLY A 716 57.76 21.04 -40.77
N ASP A 717 57.99 20.93 -39.45
CA ASP A 717 57.49 19.85 -38.60
C ASP A 717 56.41 20.27 -37.58
N GLY A 718 56.01 21.56 -37.58
CA GLY A 718 54.94 22.09 -36.72
C GLY A 718 55.32 22.29 -35.24
N THR A 719 56.60 22.15 -34.87
CA THR A 719 57.02 22.18 -33.46
C THR A 719 57.36 23.59 -32.95
N CYS A 720 56.81 23.96 -31.78
CA CYS A 720 57.12 25.18 -31.02
C CYS A 720 57.98 24.84 -29.77
N THR A 721 58.72 25.81 -29.21
CA THR A 721 59.60 25.61 -28.04
C THR A 721 59.36 26.68 -26.97
N VAL A 722 59.17 26.27 -25.72
CA VAL A 722 59.06 27.16 -24.55
C VAL A 722 60.18 26.87 -23.53
N THR A 723 60.55 27.88 -22.74
CA THR A 723 61.53 27.76 -21.65
C THR A 723 60.81 27.99 -20.32
N LEU A 724 60.70 26.95 -19.50
CA LEU A 724 60.03 27.02 -18.20
C LEU A 724 60.96 27.59 -17.14
N ARG A 725 60.38 28.18 -16.09
CA ARG A 725 61.08 28.78 -14.95
C ARG A 725 60.38 28.38 -13.64
N PRO A 726 61.10 28.34 -12.50
CA PRO A 726 60.47 28.19 -11.19
C PRO A 726 59.51 29.36 -10.92
N ASP A 727 58.44 29.06 -10.18
CA ASP A 727 57.22 29.86 -10.14
C ASP A 727 57.28 31.16 -9.32
N SER A 728 56.38 32.08 -9.65
CA SER A 728 55.91 33.18 -8.82
C SER A 728 54.60 32.77 -8.16
N GLY A 729 54.68 32.13 -6.99
CA GLY A 729 53.55 31.40 -6.43
C GLY A 729 52.32 32.23 -6.08
N GLY A 730 51.13 31.69 -6.37
CA GLY A 730 49.99 31.85 -5.49
C GLY A 730 48.62 32.17 -6.10
N ASP A 731 48.13 31.32 -7.01
CA ASP A 731 46.75 30.85 -6.89
C ASP A 731 46.80 29.31 -6.85
N LEU A 732 46.07 28.70 -5.91
CA LEU A 732 45.52 27.35 -6.09
C LEU A 732 44.40 27.09 -5.07
N THR A 733 43.28 26.68 -5.66
CA THR A 733 42.16 25.88 -5.16
C THR A 733 42.49 24.82 -4.09
N GLU A 734 41.44 24.47 -3.34
CA GLU A 734 41.48 23.62 -2.14
C GLU A 734 41.99 22.18 -2.37
N PHE A 735 42.53 21.59 -1.28
CA PHE A 735 42.79 20.14 -1.16
C PHE A 735 41.96 19.52 -0.02
N PRO A 736 41.30 18.37 -0.24
CA PRO A 736 40.69 17.61 0.84
C PRO A 736 41.73 17.01 1.81
N ASN A 737 41.46 17.18 3.12
CA ASN A 737 42.01 16.36 4.21
C ASN A 737 41.54 14.89 4.03
N VAL A 738 42.14 13.78 4.51
CA VAL A 738 43.18 13.43 5.52
C VAL A 738 43.69 12.00 5.17
N VAL A 739 44.77 11.35 5.67
CA VAL A 739 45.77 11.56 6.75
C VAL A 739 47.15 11.05 6.27
N PRO A 740 48.29 11.72 6.56
CA PRO A 740 49.62 11.16 6.31
C PRO A 740 50.20 10.35 7.48
N SER A 741 50.99 9.31 7.19
CA SER A 741 51.92 8.70 8.16
C SER A 741 53.29 8.47 7.55
N GLY A 742 54.35 9.10 8.09
CA GLY A 742 55.73 8.63 7.85
C GLY A 742 56.81 9.66 7.48
N ALA A 743 57.00 10.68 8.31
CA ALA A 743 58.31 11.30 8.68
C ALA A 743 59.30 11.84 7.60
N HIS A 744 60.00 12.91 8.02
CA HIS A 744 61.15 13.58 7.38
C HIS A 744 60.80 14.52 6.20
N TYR A 745 61.23 15.79 6.13
CA TYR A 745 62.13 16.60 6.97
C TYR A 745 61.56 17.99 7.29
N LEU A 746 61.87 18.50 8.49
CA LEU A 746 61.59 19.88 8.92
C LEU A 746 62.82 20.77 8.68
N ASN A 747 62.57 22.02 8.24
CA ASN A 747 63.40 23.24 8.33
C ASN A 747 63.62 23.98 6.99
N VAL A 748 62.55 24.51 6.41
CA VAL A 748 62.61 25.81 5.72
C VAL A 748 61.62 26.72 6.45
N ASP A 749 62.10 27.88 6.90
CA ASP A 749 61.36 28.86 7.71
C ASP A 749 61.04 30.07 6.84
N GLU A 750 59.77 30.20 6.44
CA GLU A 750 59.31 31.31 5.57
C GLU A 750 58.80 32.52 6.36
N SER A 751 59.07 32.63 7.67
CA SER A 751 58.53 33.70 8.53
C SER A 751 59.23 35.07 8.43
N VAL A 752 60.11 35.29 7.44
CA VAL A 752 60.86 36.55 7.23
C VAL A 752 60.96 36.94 5.75
N ALA A 753 60.18 37.96 5.36
CA ALA A 753 60.10 38.48 3.99
C ALA A 753 61.25 39.45 3.59
N ASP A 754 61.61 39.48 2.30
CA ASP A 754 61.99 40.71 1.58
C ASP A 754 61.51 40.67 0.12
N ASN A 755 61.10 41.84 -0.39
CA ASN A 755 60.61 42.02 -1.77
C ASN A 755 61.79 42.27 -2.72
N ASP A 756 61.97 41.44 -3.74
CA ASP A 756 62.77 41.72 -4.95
C ASP A 756 62.60 40.55 -5.96
N THR A 757 62.26 40.71 -7.24
CA THR A 757 62.54 41.81 -8.18
C THR A 757 61.64 41.71 -9.43
N THR A 758 61.44 42.79 -10.19
CA THR A 758 60.71 42.78 -11.49
C THR A 758 61.54 43.32 -12.67
N PHE A 759 61.32 42.73 -13.85
CA PHE A 759 61.65 43.20 -15.22
C PHE A 759 63.12 43.24 -15.74
N VAL A 760 63.28 43.02 -17.06
CA VAL A 760 64.57 43.05 -17.80
C VAL A 760 64.42 43.81 -19.13
N GLY A 761 65.28 44.82 -19.36
CA GLY A 761 65.40 45.54 -20.64
C GLY A 761 66.56 45.04 -21.52
N SER A 762 66.50 45.31 -22.84
CA SER A 762 67.43 44.76 -23.85
C SER A 762 68.42 45.78 -24.44
N THR A 763 69.64 45.32 -24.77
CA THR A 763 70.54 45.92 -25.79
C THR A 763 71.50 44.86 -26.35
N VAL A 764 72.04 45.08 -27.56
CA VAL A 764 72.81 44.12 -28.37
C VAL A 764 74.31 44.46 -28.38
N ASP A 765 75.20 43.45 -28.51
CA ASP A 765 76.59 43.68 -28.93
C ASP A 765 77.18 42.58 -29.86
N VAL A 766 78.15 43.01 -30.68
CA VAL A 766 78.94 42.46 -31.81
C VAL A 766 78.90 41.00 -32.33
N SER A 767 78.17 40.02 -31.76
CA SER A 767 78.19 38.63 -32.29
C SER A 767 76.89 38.11 -32.92
N GLY A 768 75.87 38.97 -33.11
CA GLY A 768 74.66 38.61 -33.86
C GLY A 768 73.79 37.53 -33.21
N THR A 769 73.81 37.40 -31.88
CA THR A 769 72.96 36.46 -31.13
C THR A 769 72.21 37.22 -30.03
N PRO A 770 70.87 37.34 -30.08
CA PRO A 770 70.11 37.90 -28.96
C PRO A 770 70.24 36.96 -27.76
N THR A 771 70.79 37.45 -26.66
CA THR A 771 70.88 36.71 -25.40
C THR A 771 70.18 37.49 -24.31
N LEU A 772 68.95 37.08 -23.96
CA LEU A 772 68.26 37.58 -22.79
C LEU A 772 68.88 36.92 -21.55
N LYS A 773 69.48 37.73 -20.68
CA LYS A 773 70.00 37.28 -19.37
C LYS A 773 68.96 37.59 -18.31
N VAL A 774 68.63 36.60 -17.49
CA VAL A 774 68.04 36.82 -16.16
C VAL A 774 69.10 36.46 -15.13
N ALA A 775 69.22 37.30 -14.11
CA ALA A 775 70.13 37.10 -12.98
C ALA A 775 69.29 36.97 -11.71
N LEU A 776 69.69 36.08 -10.81
CA LEU A 776 69.27 36.11 -9.42
C LEU A 776 69.91 37.33 -8.74
N LYS A 777 69.21 37.94 -7.76
CA LYS A 777 69.68 39.12 -7.01
C LYS A 777 71.06 38.88 -6.42
N GLU A 778 71.88 39.93 -6.42
CA GLU A 778 73.17 39.88 -5.75
C GLU A 778 72.97 39.79 -4.23
N ASN A 779 73.38 38.66 -3.62
CA ASN A 779 73.25 38.28 -2.19
C ASN A 779 72.04 37.42 -1.76
N SER A 780 71.47 36.57 -2.61
CA SER A 780 70.72 35.40 -2.10
C SER A 780 71.63 34.54 -1.19
N VAL A 781 71.15 34.14 -0.02
CA VAL A 781 71.94 33.45 1.02
C VAL A 781 71.35 32.07 1.34
N ILE A 782 72.11 31.01 1.03
CA ILE A 782 71.90 29.70 1.65
C ILE A 782 72.41 29.79 3.09
N SER A 783 71.50 29.71 4.06
CA SER A 783 71.79 29.91 5.48
C SER A 783 72.21 28.61 6.18
N VAL A 784 73.49 28.25 6.09
CA VAL A 784 74.03 27.08 6.82
C VAL A 784 74.13 27.36 8.33
N SER A 785 73.67 26.40 9.13
CA SER A 785 73.48 26.53 10.59
C SER A 785 74.78 26.92 11.36
N PRO A 786 74.71 27.77 12.41
CA PRO A 786 75.86 28.59 12.84
C PRO A 786 76.99 27.90 13.61
N ASN A 787 77.00 26.57 13.72
CA ASN A 787 77.70 25.83 14.78
C ASN A 787 78.83 24.90 14.30
N VAL A 788 79.44 25.16 13.14
CA VAL A 788 80.63 24.43 12.66
C VAL A 788 81.70 25.39 12.12
N ASP A 789 82.97 25.05 12.36
CA ASP A 789 84.16 25.92 12.33
C ASP A 789 84.40 26.73 11.04
N LEU A 790 84.92 27.96 11.21
CA LEU A 790 85.16 29.01 10.18
C LEU A 790 86.22 28.66 9.10
N PHE A 791 86.64 27.41 9.02
CA PHE A 791 87.72 26.92 8.14
C PHE A 791 87.31 25.75 7.23
N ALA A 792 86.06 25.28 7.28
CA ALA A 792 85.57 24.26 6.35
C ALA A 792 85.46 24.79 4.90
N THR A 793 85.61 23.89 3.92
CA THR A 793 85.39 24.20 2.50
C THR A 793 84.11 23.49 2.04
N TYR A 794 83.23 24.24 1.37
CA TYR A 794 81.96 23.75 0.83
C TYR A 794 82.12 23.36 -0.64
N TYR A 795 81.45 22.28 -1.03
CA TYR A 795 81.37 21.80 -2.41
C TYR A 795 79.90 21.72 -2.84
N ILE A 796 79.64 21.95 -4.12
CA ILE A 796 78.36 21.60 -4.75
C ILE A 796 78.66 20.30 -5.52
N ASP A 797 78.43 19.16 -4.88
CA ASP A 797 78.89 17.87 -5.43
C ASP A 797 77.95 17.28 -6.48
N SER A 798 76.65 17.63 -6.48
CA SER A 798 75.73 17.29 -7.60
C SER A 798 74.38 18.02 -7.53
N TRP A 799 73.74 18.19 -8.69
CA TRP A 799 72.28 18.33 -8.77
C TRP A 799 71.66 16.93 -8.63
N THR A 800 70.92 16.69 -7.56
CA THR A 800 70.16 15.43 -7.40
C THR A 800 68.94 15.47 -8.30
N LYS A 801 69.04 14.81 -9.46
CA LYS A 801 67.91 14.57 -10.35
C LYS A 801 67.04 13.46 -9.76
N THR A 802 66.00 13.83 -9.00
CA THR A 802 64.92 12.89 -8.65
C THR A 802 64.26 12.40 -9.95
N THR A 803 63.95 11.11 -9.98
CA THR A 803 63.63 10.37 -11.20
C THR A 803 62.17 10.54 -11.61
N ARG A 804 61.93 10.60 -12.94
CA ARG A 804 60.62 10.38 -13.57
C ARG A 804 59.89 9.22 -12.87
N PRO A 805 58.62 9.38 -12.45
CA PRO A 805 57.76 8.25 -12.10
C PRO A 805 57.77 7.20 -13.22
N SER A 806 57.66 5.91 -12.88
CA SER A 806 58.13 4.85 -13.77
C SER A 806 57.18 4.54 -14.93
N ASP A 807 57.43 5.13 -16.10
CA ASP A 807 56.85 4.73 -17.37
C ASP A 807 57.77 5.07 -18.57
N SER A 808 57.46 4.49 -19.73
CA SER A 808 58.24 4.60 -20.97
C SER A 808 57.48 5.31 -22.11
N GLY A 809 56.47 6.11 -21.76
CA GLY A 809 55.62 6.85 -22.69
C GLY A 809 56.22 8.18 -23.17
N GLN A 810 55.55 8.76 -24.18
CA GLN A 810 55.76 10.15 -24.62
C GLN A 810 55.32 11.12 -23.50
N TRP A 811 55.97 12.28 -23.38
CA TRP A 811 55.68 13.24 -22.31
C TRP A 811 54.28 13.83 -22.47
N THR A 812 53.56 14.01 -21.37
CA THR A 812 52.35 14.83 -21.25
C THR A 812 52.66 16.14 -20.54
N ILE A 813 51.67 17.03 -20.44
CA ILE A 813 51.77 18.29 -19.69
C ILE A 813 51.88 18.02 -18.18
N ALA A 814 51.02 17.14 -17.66
CA ALA A 814 51.03 16.73 -16.25
C ALA A 814 52.36 16.07 -15.81
N ASP A 815 53.07 15.36 -16.70
CA ASP A 815 54.40 14.79 -16.40
C ASP A 815 55.48 15.86 -16.16
N ILE A 816 55.26 17.08 -16.65
CA ILE A 816 56.19 18.21 -16.47
C ILE A 816 55.84 18.98 -15.20
N ASP A 817 54.55 19.18 -14.89
CA ASP A 817 54.12 19.81 -13.64
C ASP A 817 54.60 19.02 -12.40
N ALA A 818 54.65 17.69 -12.51
CA ALA A 818 55.17 16.80 -11.47
C ALA A 818 56.72 16.77 -11.33
N LEU A 819 57.48 17.53 -12.14
CA LEU A 819 58.94 17.44 -12.19
C LEU A 819 59.63 18.34 -11.15
N GLN A 820 60.27 17.72 -10.15
CA GLN A 820 61.05 18.42 -9.12
C GLN A 820 62.54 18.56 -9.47
N ILE A 821 63.14 19.72 -9.21
CA ILE A 821 64.57 20.02 -9.45
C ILE A 821 65.18 20.66 -8.20
N GLY A 822 66.38 20.21 -7.77
CA GLY A 822 67.03 20.73 -6.57
C GLY A 822 68.56 20.67 -6.51
N VAL A 823 69.13 21.52 -5.65
CA VAL A 823 70.58 21.63 -5.37
C VAL A 823 70.93 20.84 -4.12
N ASN A 824 72.04 20.08 -4.14
CA ASN A 824 72.63 19.48 -2.94
C ASN A 824 74.01 20.12 -2.66
N ALA A 825 74.19 20.67 -1.46
CA ALA A 825 75.43 21.31 -1.02
C ALA A 825 76.07 20.51 0.13
N THR A 826 77.35 20.15 -0.03
CA THR A 826 78.08 19.24 0.86
C THR A 826 79.33 19.89 1.46
N THR A 827 79.59 19.59 2.73
CA THR A 827 80.79 20.07 3.44
C THR A 827 81.92 19.07 3.39
N SER A 828 83.18 19.54 3.50
CA SER A 828 84.37 18.68 3.66
C SER A 828 84.39 17.81 4.93
N LEU A 829 83.33 17.80 5.73
CA LEU A 829 83.13 17.02 6.95
C LEU A 829 81.89 16.11 6.90
N GLY A 830 81.13 16.10 5.80
CA GLY A 830 80.06 15.11 5.55
C GLY A 830 78.63 15.52 5.89
N ALA A 831 78.36 16.79 6.22
CA ALA A 831 76.99 17.31 6.29
C ALA A 831 76.52 17.82 4.92
N SER A 832 75.24 17.60 4.59
CA SER A 832 74.57 17.95 3.33
C SER A 832 73.25 18.70 3.56
N ASP A 833 72.95 19.69 2.71
CA ASP A 833 71.67 20.42 2.67
C ASP A 833 71.06 20.34 1.26
N VAL A 834 69.72 20.26 1.15
CA VAL A 834 69.00 20.07 -0.12
C VAL A 834 67.78 20.99 -0.21
N ASP A 835 67.62 21.66 -1.35
CA ASP A 835 66.53 22.60 -1.65
C ASP A 835 65.87 22.24 -3.00
N LEU A 836 64.54 22.23 -3.11
CA LEU A 836 63.75 21.59 -4.19
C LEU A 836 62.62 22.51 -4.71
N PHE A 837 62.40 22.52 -6.03
CA PHE A 837 61.38 23.34 -6.70
C PHE A 837 60.58 22.55 -7.75
N ASN A 838 59.30 22.88 -7.93
CA ASN A 838 58.43 22.37 -9.02
C ASN A 838 58.49 23.29 -10.27
N LEU A 839 57.90 22.88 -11.39
CA LEU A 839 57.81 23.65 -12.64
C LEU A 839 56.35 23.77 -13.11
N PRO A 840 55.80 24.97 -13.38
CA PRO A 840 54.48 25.12 -13.98
C PRO A 840 54.51 25.07 -15.53
N THR A 841 53.45 24.53 -16.15
CA THR A 841 53.31 24.40 -17.62
C THR A 841 52.26 25.29 -18.30
N SER A 842 51.65 26.24 -17.57
CA SER A 842 50.53 27.12 -17.98
C SER A 842 50.57 27.69 -19.41
N ASN A 843 51.74 27.87 -20.01
CA ASN A 843 51.92 28.50 -21.33
C ASN A 843 51.99 27.46 -22.48
N ILE A 844 51.56 26.21 -22.24
CA ILE A 844 51.40 25.18 -23.28
C ILE A 844 49.90 24.80 -23.38
N PRO A 845 49.24 24.94 -24.54
CA PRO A 845 47.82 24.63 -24.69
C PRO A 845 47.49 23.18 -24.32
N ALA A 846 46.39 22.95 -23.58
CA ALA A 846 46.06 21.68 -22.91
C ALA A 846 46.08 20.42 -23.81
N ASN A 847 45.83 20.56 -25.11
CA ASN A 847 45.83 19.46 -26.08
C ASN A 847 47.12 19.38 -26.95
N SER A 848 48.22 19.99 -26.50
CA SER A 848 49.49 20.02 -27.24
C SER A 848 50.31 18.74 -27.03
N ILE A 849 50.88 18.20 -28.11
CA ILE A 849 51.75 17.02 -28.03
C ILE A 849 53.16 17.46 -27.60
N VAL A 850 53.66 16.98 -26.46
CA VAL A 850 55.03 17.29 -26.01
C VAL A 850 56.05 16.40 -26.73
N ASN A 851 57.05 17.06 -27.32
CA ASN A 851 58.06 16.44 -28.17
C ASN A 851 59.38 16.16 -27.43
N SER A 852 59.85 17.04 -26.52
CA SER A 852 61.01 16.75 -25.64
C SER A 852 61.18 17.74 -24.48
N VAL A 853 61.88 17.32 -23.41
CA VAL A 853 62.27 18.14 -22.24
C VAL A 853 63.79 18.07 -22.02
N LYS A 854 64.49 19.20 -21.81
CA LYS A 854 65.95 19.28 -21.63
C LYS A 854 66.37 20.29 -20.56
N ILE A 855 67.36 19.94 -19.72
CA ILE A 855 67.88 20.75 -18.61
C ILE A 855 69.35 21.15 -18.88
N TYR A 856 69.75 22.38 -18.53
CA TYR A 856 71.12 22.90 -18.74
C TYR A 856 71.69 23.65 -17.51
N GLU A 857 72.99 23.50 -17.24
CA GLU A 857 73.72 24.14 -16.12
C GLU A 857 74.90 25.04 -16.58
N ARG A 858 75.39 25.92 -15.69
CA ARG A 858 76.68 26.64 -15.89
C ARG A 858 77.36 27.06 -14.58
N SER A 859 78.50 26.43 -14.27
CA SER A 859 79.21 26.58 -12.98
C SER A 859 80.58 27.26 -13.10
N ARG A 860 80.90 28.22 -12.21
CA ARG A 860 82.29 28.64 -11.87
C ARG A 860 82.41 29.09 -10.41
N LEU A 861 83.54 28.72 -9.79
CA LEU A 861 83.81 28.71 -8.35
C LEU A 861 84.83 29.78 -7.92
N ASN A 862 84.61 30.44 -6.76
CA ASN A 862 85.57 30.63 -5.64
C ASN A 862 85.24 31.84 -4.76
N VAL A 863 84.97 31.62 -3.47
CA VAL A 863 85.25 32.59 -2.38
C VAL A 863 85.72 31.82 -1.14
N ARG A 864 86.78 32.29 -0.47
CA ARG A 864 87.11 31.88 0.90
C ARG A 864 86.49 32.87 1.89
N THR A 865 86.06 32.41 3.07
CA THR A 865 85.77 33.18 4.31
C THR A 865 84.37 33.78 4.56
N THR A 866 83.29 33.33 3.89
CA THR A 866 81.90 33.66 4.31
C THR A 866 80.94 32.48 4.17
N THR A 867 79.93 32.43 5.04
CA THR A 867 78.94 31.34 5.23
C THR A 867 77.95 31.11 4.08
N ASN A 868 78.08 31.80 2.95
CA ASN A 868 77.00 31.91 1.96
C ASN A 868 77.50 31.43 0.58
N ILE A 869 76.83 30.43 0.01
CA ILE A 869 77.12 29.91 -1.34
C ILE A 869 76.16 30.59 -2.33
N ARG A 870 76.69 31.11 -3.46
CA ARG A 870 75.86 31.64 -4.57
C ARG A 870 75.82 30.65 -5.73
N VAL A 871 74.62 30.22 -6.11
CA VAL A 871 74.32 29.53 -7.38
C VAL A 871 73.75 30.56 -8.37
N THR A 872 74.04 30.43 -9.67
CA THR A 872 73.79 31.54 -10.62
C THR A 872 72.92 31.24 -11.85
N GLN A 873 72.54 29.99 -12.18
CA GLN A 873 71.64 29.68 -13.32
C GLN A 873 71.22 28.20 -13.43
N VAL A 874 69.95 27.96 -13.80
CA VAL A 874 69.37 26.69 -14.31
C VAL A 874 68.38 27.02 -15.43
N TYR A 875 68.22 26.15 -16.42
CA TYR A 875 67.22 26.28 -17.48
C TYR A 875 66.54 24.93 -17.79
N VAL A 876 65.24 24.96 -18.09
CA VAL A 876 64.46 23.82 -18.58
C VAL A 876 63.73 24.22 -19.87
N ASN A 877 64.01 23.51 -20.97
CA ASN A 877 63.39 23.76 -22.27
C ASN A 877 62.43 22.62 -22.62
N VAL A 878 61.23 22.96 -23.08
CA VAL A 878 60.18 22.03 -23.52
C VAL A 878 59.81 22.33 -24.99
N THR A 879 59.71 21.30 -25.83
CA THR A 879 59.18 21.40 -27.20
C THR A 879 57.82 20.75 -27.30
N TYR A 880 56.87 21.33 -28.05
CA TYR A 880 55.52 20.81 -28.23
C TYR A 880 54.91 21.17 -29.60
N THR A 881 53.77 20.57 -29.95
CA THR A 881 52.99 20.83 -31.18
C THR A 881 51.55 21.21 -30.81
N PRO A 882 51.07 22.43 -31.12
CA PRO A 882 49.71 22.88 -30.76
C PRO A 882 48.63 22.42 -31.77
N SER A 883 47.39 22.28 -31.29
CA SER A 883 46.18 22.16 -32.12
C SER A 883 45.50 23.52 -32.25
N ILE A 884 45.05 23.90 -33.46
CA ILE A 884 44.61 25.28 -33.79
C ILE A 884 43.31 25.35 -34.62
N TYR A 885 42.48 24.30 -34.61
CA TYR A 885 41.28 24.18 -35.44
C TYR A 885 40.01 24.17 -34.56
N TYR A 886 39.00 24.98 -34.88
CA TYR A 886 37.77 25.16 -34.08
C TYR A 886 36.50 25.01 -34.92
N LEU A 887 35.41 24.49 -34.35
CA LEU A 887 34.13 24.35 -35.05
C LEU A 887 33.54 25.73 -35.43
N PRO A 888 32.96 25.88 -36.64
CA PRO A 888 32.40 27.14 -37.10
C PRO A 888 30.95 27.35 -36.65
N GLY A 889 30.49 28.60 -36.71
CA GLY A 889 29.20 29.04 -36.17
C GLY A 889 29.15 29.08 -34.64
N VAL A 890 30.11 28.41 -33.98
CA VAL A 890 30.38 28.51 -32.56
C VAL A 890 31.18 29.78 -32.29
N GLU A 891 30.75 30.50 -31.25
CA GLU A 891 31.51 31.63 -30.70
C GLU A 891 32.64 31.06 -29.82
N ILE A 892 33.87 31.13 -30.33
CA ILE A 892 35.06 30.51 -29.76
C ILE A 892 35.90 31.55 -29.03
N ASN A 893 36.33 31.20 -27.82
CA ASN A 893 37.31 31.98 -27.07
C ASN A 893 38.70 31.78 -27.70
N VAL A 894 39.27 32.84 -28.26
CA VAL A 894 40.58 32.75 -28.94
C VAL A 894 41.70 33.38 -28.12
N ASN A 895 41.36 34.22 -27.14
CA ASN A 895 42.32 34.81 -26.20
C ASN A 895 41.66 35.33 -24.93
N ASN A 896 42.17 34.90 -23.78
CA ASN A 896 41.83 35.48 -22.48
C ASN A 896 42.85 36.54 -22.07
N LEU A 897 42.33 37.68 -21.65
CA LEU A 897 43.04 38.69 -20.88
C LEU A 897 42.67 38.48 -19.40
N SER A 898 43.65 38.17 -18.56
CA SER A 898 43.40 37.85 -17.15
C SER A 898 42.88 39.06 -16.36
N ASN A 899 41.98 38.82 -15.41
CA ASN A 899 41.52 39.76 -14.39
C ASN A 899 42.68 40.42 -13.61
N SER A 900 43.80 39.72 -13.42
CA SER A 900 45.03 40.26 -12.82
C SER A 900 45.68 41.41 -13.61
N LEU A 901 45.30 41.59 -14.89
CA LEU A 901 45.73 42.68 -15.76
C LEU A 901 44.67 43.78 -15.89
N THR A 902 43.49 43.60 -15.30
CA THR A 902 42.40 44.57 -15.32
C THR A 902 42.21 45.18 -13.93
N THR A 903 41.74 46.42 -13.87
CA THR A 903 41.33 47.04 -12.60
C THR A 903 40.00 47.76 -12.73
N LYS A 904 39.26 47.85 -11.62
CA LYS A 904 37.92 48.47 -11.52
C LYS A 904 37.93 49.88 -12.13
N GLY A 905 37.29 50.04 -13.29
CA GLY A 905 37.17 51.29 -14.04
C GLY A 905 37.97 51.42 -15.35
N GLU A 906 38.78 50.43 -15.74
CA GLU A 906 39.51 50.43 -17.04
C GLU A 906 38.60 50.09 -18.24
N ASN A 907 38.99 50.51 -19.45
CA ASN A 907 38.23 50.28 -20.71
C ASN A 907 39.04 49.52 -21.78
N TRP A 908 38.57 48.34 -22.17
CA TRP A 908 39.29 47.36 -22.99
C TRP A 908 38.56 47.06 -24.32
N THR A 909 39.30 46.84 -25.42
CA THR A 909 38.79 46.63 -26.80
C THR A 909 39.41 45.37 -27.43
N PHE A 910 38.62 44.58 -28.16
CA PHE A 910 39.03 43.32 -28.80
C PHE A 910 38.70 43.27 -30.30
N ASN A 911 39.62 42.77 -31.14
CA ASN A 911 39.47 42.60 -32.60
C ASN A 911 39.55 41.12 -33.02
N CYS A 912 38.83 40.69 -34.07
CA CYS A 912 38.80 39.30 -34.60
C CYS A 912 38.76 39.16 -36.14
N MET A 913 39.34 38.06 -36.70
CA MET A 913 39.24 37.57 -38.10
C MET A 913 39.35 36.02 -38.18
N ALA A 914 38.83 35.35 -39.24
CA ALA A 914 38.79 33.86 -39.37
C ALA A 914 39.33 33.26 -40.70
N PHE A 915 39.59 31.93 -40.72
CA PHE A 915 40.21 31.14 -41.80
C PHE A 915 39.85 29.63 -41.73
N ASP A 916 39.25 29.02 -42.75
CA ASP A 916 38.80 27.58 -42.78
C ASP A 916 39.92 26.55 -43.05
N GLY A 917 41.20 26.96 -43.06
CA GLY A 917 42.32 26.13 -43.49
C GLY A 917 42.60 26.16 -45.01
N ILE A 918 41.72 26.77 -45.82
CA ILE A 918 41.81 26.88 -47.27
C ILE A 918 41.77 28.36 -47.73
N ILE A 919 40.84 29.18 -47.22
CA ILE A 919 40.63 30.60 -47.53
C ILE A 919 40.22 31.45 -46.29
N ASN A 920 40.63 32.72 -46.28
CA ASN A 920 40.37 33.65 -45.18
C ASN A 920 39.05 34.40 -45.35
N ALA A 921 38.42 34.76 -44.23
CA ALA A 921 37.36 35.77 -44.17
C ALA A 921 37.86 37.16 -44.59
N SER A 922 36.94 38.03 -45.04
CA SER A 922 37.27 39.23 -45.81
C SER A 922 37.55 40.51 -45.00
N SER A 923 37.28 40.54 -43.69
CA SER A 923 37.46 41.74 -42.84
C SER A 923 37.56 41.43 -41.34
N TRP A 924 38.08 42.39 -40.56
CA TRP A 924 38.14 42.35 -39.09
C TRP A 924 36.86 42.92 -38.46
N VAL A 925 36.47 42.42 -37.28
CA VAL A 925 35.32 42.87 -36.46
C VAL A 925 35.80 43.16 -35.02
N ASN A 926 35.13 44.03 -34.23
CA ASN A 926 35.56 44.39 -32.86
C ASN A 926 34.44 44.78 -31.85
N GLU A 927 34.76 44.78 -30.55
CA GLU A 927 33.92 45.21 -29.40
C GLU A 927 34.76 45.91 -28.28
N SER A 928 34.13 46.57 -27.29
CA SER A 928 34.82 47.22 -26.13
C SER A 928 34.00 47.23 -24.83
N ILE A 929 34.64 47.27 -23.64
CA ILE A 929 34.01 47.11 -22.32
C ILE A 929 34.72 47.84 -21.15
N ILE A 930 34.01 48.11 -20.03
CA ILE A 930 34.53 48.70 -18.77
C ILE A 930 34.33 47.75 -17.56
N ILE A 931 35.32 47.68 -16.65
CA ILE A 931 35.35 46.82 -15.44
C ILE A 931 34.62 47.40 -14.19
N GLN A 932 33.86 46.58 -13.46
CA GLN A 932 32.93 46.92 -12.35
C GLN A 932 33.16 46.02 -11.08
N ASN A 933 32.15 45.78 -10.21
CA ASN A 933 32.24 44.98 -8.95
C ASN A 933 31.60 43.60 -9.08
N SER A 934 32.21 42.51 -8.62
CA SER A 934 31.57 41.19 -8.73
C SER A 934 30.36 41.09 -7.79
N LEU A 935 29.56 40.03 -7.95
CA LEU A 935 28.43 39.71 -7.07
C LEU A 935 28.51 38.22 -6.68
N PRO A 936 27.95 37.81 -5.52
CA PRO A 936 28.07 36.45 -5.03
C PRO A 936 27.46 35.40 -5.98
N GLU A 937 28.01 34.19 -5.97
CA GLU A 937 27.52 33.09 -6.79
C GLU A 937 26.06 32.66 -6.45
N GLN A 938 25.46 31.90 -7.36
CA GLN A 938 24.10 31.40 -7.20
C GLN A 938 24.02 30.34 -6.11
N VAL A 939 23.08 30.54 -5.17
CA VAL A 939 22.77 29.56 -4.13
C VAL A 939 22.09 28.32 -4.72
N LEU A 940 22.57 27.13 -4.36
CA LEU A 940 21.99 25.83 -4.64
C LEU A 940 21.19 25.33 -3.43
N LEU A 941 19.99 24.84 -3.67
CA LEU A 941 19.10 24.30 -2.64
C LEU A 941 19.41 22.82 -2.38
N ASP A 942 19.25 22.38 -1.13
CA ASP A 942 19.63 21.04 -0.65
C ASP A 942 18.39 20.24 -0.21
N LEU A 943 17.69 20.69 0.85
CA LEU A 943 16.44 20.09 1.33
C LEU A 943 15.35 21.14 1.64
N PRO A 944 14.06 20.79 1.54
CA PRO A 944 13.51 19.54 1.00
C PRO A 944 13.63 19.48 -0.52
N GLU A 945 13.70 18.28 -1.10
CA GLU A 945 13.77 18.10 -2.57
C GLU A 945 12.58 18.74 -3.30
N ASN A 946 12.80 19.20 -4.54
CA ASN A 946 11.76 19.84 -5.34
C ASN A 946 10.59 18.88 -5.66
N GLY A 947 9.37 19.26 -5.27
CA GLY A 947 8.17 18.44 -5.42
C GLY A 947 7.97 17.44 -4.27
N ASN A 948 8.68 17.60 -3.15
CA ASN A 948 8.51 16.75 -1.97
C ASN A 948 7.12 16.95 -1.32
N ASN A 949 6.48 15.85 -0.93
CA ASN A 949 5.35 15.87 -0.01
C ASN A 949 5.84 15.47 1.39
N THR A 950 5.38 16.21 2.41
CA THR A 950 5.72 15.97 3.81
C THR A 950 4.49 16.12 4.70
N ILE A 951 4.54 15.52 5.89
CA ILE A 951 3.55 15.72 6.97
C ILE A 951 4.12 16.59 8.11
N ASP A 952 5.40 16.94 8.05
CA ASP A 952 6.04 17.91 8.96
C ASP A 952 5.59 19.32 8.59
N ARG A 953 5.01 20.04 9.55
CA ARG A 953 4.53 21.43 9.39
C ARG A 953 5.62 22.48 9.56
N THR A 954 6.83 22.07 9.95
CA THR A 954 8.00 22.94 10.15
C THR A 954 9.24 22.51 9.34
N PRO A 955 9.09 22.11 8.06
CA PRO A 955 10.15 21.45 7.31
C PRO A 955 11.41 22.31 7.20
N GLY A 956 12.55 21.73 7.52
CA GLY A 956 13.84 22.42 7.48
C GLY A 956 14.27 22.72 6.04
N LEU A 957 14.57 23.99 5.77
CA LEU A 957 15.15 24.46 4.51
C LEU A 957 16.67 24.56 4.63
N SER A 958 17.41 24.07 3.64
CA SER A 958 18.88 24.13 3.61
C SER A 958 19.43 24.43 2.22
N TRP A 959 20.59 25.07 2.17
CA TRP A 959 21.29 25.45 0.94
C TRP A 959 22.82 25.48 1.16
N ASN A 960 23.60 25.52 0.08
CA ASN A 960 25.06 25.64 0.19
C ASN A 960 25.49 27.07 0.60
N VAL A 961 26.72 27.21 1.10
CA VAL A 961 27.42 28.50 1.10
C VAL A 961 28.06 28.67 -0.28
N PRO A 962 27.70 29.70 -1.06
CA PRO A 962 28.38 30.02 -2.33
C PRO A 962 29.69 30.78 -2.08
N ASP A 963 30.60 30.75 -3.05
CA ASP A 963 31.84 31.52 -3.01
C ASP A 963 31.61 32.99 -3.41
N ASP A 964 32.58 33.84 -3.05
CA ASP A 964 32.61 35.28 -3.35
C ASP A 964 34.03 35.72 -3.74
N ASP A 965 34.21 36.13 -5.00
CA ASP A 965 35.53 36.41 -5.57
C ASP A 965 36.24 37.64 -4.96
N ASP A 966 35.46 38.63 -4.50
CA ASP A 966 36.00 39.83 -3.84
C ASP A 966 36.25 39.58 -2.32
N SER A 967 35.92 38.36 -1.82
CA SER A 967 36.10 37.86 -0.44
C SER A 967 35.27 38.60 0.63
N ASP A 968 34.09 39.07 0.27
CA ASP A 968 33.19 39.78 1.15
C ASP A 968 32.31 38.87 2.04
N SER A 969 31.74 39.44 3.10
CA SER A 969 30.97 38.68 4.11
C SER A 969 29.52 38.44 3.67
N LEU A 970 29.21 37.23 3.23
CA LEU A 970 27.88 36.88 2.72
C LEU A 970 26.75 36.88 3.75
N THR A 971 25.58 37.31 3.28
CA THR A 971 24.28 37.19 3.94
C THR A 971 23.22 36.77 2.93
N TYR A 972 22.14 36.09 3.37
CA TYR A 972 21.13 35.55 2.46
C TYR A 972 19.81 36.33 2.49
N HIS A 973 19.09 36.24 1.36
CA HIS A 973 17.70 36.59 1.22
C HIS A 973 16.91 35.32 0.90
N LEU A 974 16.14 34.83 1.87
CA LEU A 974 15.24 33.69 1.72
C LEU A 974 13.81 34.21 1.46
N PHE A 975 13.17 33.63 0.45
CA PHE A 975 11.79 33.92 0.06
C PHE A 975 10.99 32.62 -0.03
N VAL A 976 9.84 32.57 0.66
CA VAL A 976 8.89 31.47 0.72
C VAL A 976 7.48 32.03 0.54
N ASN A 977 6.70 31.44 -0.36
CA ASN A 977 5.29 31.77 -0.59
C ASN A 977 4.41 30.51 -0.63
N ASP A 978 3.14 30.67 -0.24
CA ASP A 978 2.10 29.65 -0.41
C ASP A 978 1.59 29.57 -1.88
N SER A 979 0.68 28.63 -2.18
CA SER A 979 0.13 28.46 -3.53
C SER A 979 -0.79 29.62 -3.98
N ALA A 980 -1.36 30.38 -3.04
CA ALA A 980 -2.12 31.60 -3.31
C ALA A 980 -1.22 32.82 -3.57
N GLY A 981 0.10 32.68 -3.41
CA GLY A 981 1.10 33.75 -3.55
C GLY A 981 1.22 34.65 -2.33
N GLY A 982 0.65 34.25 -1.19
CA GLY A 982 0.90 34.87 0.11
C GLY A 982 2.35 34.64 0.56
N ILE A 983 2.91 35.62 1.26
CA ILE A 983 4.32 35.62 1.65
C ILE A 983 4.43 35.02 3.05
N ILE A 984 5.01 33.83 3.15
CA ILE A 984 5.25 33.12 4.41
C ILE A 984 6.55 33.62 5.05
N TYR A 985 7.61 33.75 4.24
CA TYR A 985 8.89 34.29 4.69
C TYR A 985 9.55 35.11 3.58
N ASN A 986 10.08 36.27 3.92
CA ASN A 986 10.73 37.19 2.97
C ASN A 986 11.65 38.11 3.77
N GLN A 987 12.87 37.66 4.04
CA GLN A 987 13.84 38.39 4.86
C GLN A 987 15.23 38.38 4.24
N THR A 988 15.84 39.55 4.21
CA THR A 988 17.25 39.79 3.85
C THR A 988 18.11 39.81 5.11
N GLY A 989 19.39 39.43 5.00
CA GLY A 989 20.31 39.43 6.14
C GLY A 989 20.30 38.15 6.97
N VAL A 990 19.80 37.03 6.43
CA VAL A 990 19.88 35.71 7.07
C VAL A 990 21.36 35.30 7.10
N ALA A 991 21.89 34.98 8.28
CA ALA A 991 23.33 34.79 8.51
C ALA A 991 23.78 33.32 8.45
N THR A 992 22.85 32.38 8.26
CA THR A 992 23.09 30.93 8.20
C THR A 992 22.60 30.36 6.88
N ASN A 993 23.15 29.23 6.44
CA ASN A 993 22.78 28.53 5.20
C ASN A 993 21.59 27.54 5.38
N SER A 994 20.78 27.76 6.40
CA SER A 994 19.59 26.97 6.70
C SER A 994 18.57 27.79 7.46
N TYR A 995 17.31 27.35 7.40
CA TYR A 995 16.17 27.96 8.08
C TYR A 995 15.16 26.89 8.50
N THR A 996 14.67 26.98 9.73
CA THR A 996 13.54 26.20 10.24
C THR A 996 12.41 27.14 10.56
N PHE A 997 11.18 26.80 10.18
CA PHE A 997 10.01 27.62 10.48
C PHE A 997 9.79 27.69 11.99
N SER A 998 9.52 28.89 12.51
CA SER A 998 9.23 29.12 13.93
C SER A 998 7.75 28.96 14.29
N SER A 999 6.94 28.59 13.30
CA SER A 999 5.50 28.40 13.39
C SER A 999 5.06 27.49 12.25
N ASP A 1000 4.09 26.64 12.53
CA ASP A 1000 3.56 25.64 11.62
C ASP A 1000 2.97 26.25 10.35
N LEU A 1001 3.23 25.58 9.24
CA LEU A 1001 2.64 25.85 7.94
C LEU A 1001 1.18 25.37 7.89
N THR A 1002 0.37 25.98 7.02
CA THR A 1002 -0.99 25.49 6.71
C THR A 1002 -0.93 24.22 5.88
N LEU A 1003 -1.87 23.31 6.14
CA LEU A 1003 -1.96 21.99 5.51
C LEU A 1003 -2.63 22.08 4.12
N ASP A 1004 -2.44 21.02 3.33
CA ASP A 1004 -2.94 20.82 1.97
C ASP A 1004 -2.58 21.98 1.02
N ASP A 1005 -1.45 22.64 1.28
CA ASP A 1005 -0.92 23.77 0.52
C ASP A 1005 0.51 23.49 0.02
N THR A 1006 0.84 24.03 -1.16
CA THR A 1006 2.13 23.86 -1.83
C THR A 1006 2.94 25.14 -1.70
N TYR A 1007 4.04 25.07 -0.96
CA TYR A 1007 4.96 26.18 -0.72
C TYR A 1007 6.05 26.23 -1.78
N SER A 1008 6.25 27.39 -2.39
CA SER A 1008 7.37 27.65 -3.29
C SER A 1008 8.44 28.48 -2.58
N TRP A 1009 9.71 28.14 -2.75
CA TRP A 1009 10.82 28.79 -2.05
C TRP A 1009 12.09 28.93 -2.91
N ARG A 1010 12.91 29.93 -2.56
CA ARG A 1010 14.19 30.25 -3.20
C ARG A 1010 15.07 31.15 -2.32
N VAL A 1011 16.38 31.14 -2.58
CA VAL A 1011 17.38 31.91 -1.82
C VAL A 1011 18.33 32.65 -2.76
N ARG A 1012 18.94 33.75 -2.31
CA ARG A 1012 20.12 34.39 -2.95
C ARG A 1012 21.08 34.97 -1.90
N ALA A 1013 22.37 35.04 -2.23
CA ALA A 1013 23.40 35.65 -1.39
C ALA A 1013 23.55 37.18 -1.65
N ASN A 1014 24.30 37.85 -0.77
CA ASN A 1014 24.54 39.30 -0.75
C ASN A 1014 25.85 39.62 0.00
N ASP A 1015 26.78 40.28 -0.68
CA ASP A 1015 28.12 40.72 -0.23
C ASP A 1015 28.13 42.05 0.55
N SER A 1016 27.02 42.81 0.48
CA SER A 1016 26.79 44.19 0.94
C SER A 1016 26.88 45.32 -0.11
N GLU A 1017 27.45 45.06 -1.28
CA GLU A 1017 27.43 45.93 -2.47
C GLU A 1017 26.28 45.55 -3.44
N GLY A 1018 25.86 44.28 -3.47
CA GLY A 1018 24.70 43.79 -4.21
C GLY A 1018 24.25 42.35 -3.90
N PHE A 1019 23.15 41.94 -4.53
CA PHE A 1019 22.60 40.59 -4.42
C PHE A 1019 22.98 39.74 -5.62
N GLY A 1020 23.46 38.52 -5.36
CA GLY A 1020 23.64 37.48 -6.36
C GLY A 1020 22.32 36.96 -6.95
N SER A 1021 22.41 36.00 -7.86
CA SER A 1021 21.24 35.40 -8.51
C SER A 1021 20.36 34.61 -7.52
N TRP A 1022 19.05 34.63 -7.76
CA TRP A 1022 18.13 33.71 -7.10
C TRP A 1022 18.43 32.27 -7.52
N SER A 1023 18.37 31.34 -6.56
CA SER A 1023 18.30 29.91 -6.81
C SER A 1023 17.14 29.56 -7.74
N SER A 1024 17.16 28.34 -8.27
CA SER A 1024 15.95 27.70 -8.80
C SER A 1024 14.80 27.80 -7.79
N LEU A 1025 13.57 27.95 -8.31
CA LEU A 1025 12.37 27.88 -7.48
C LEU A 1025 12.05 26.41 -7.21
N TRP A 1026 12.12 26.00 -5.96
CA TRP A 1026 11.68 24.68 -5.52
C TRP A 1026 10.32 24.78 -4.84
N ASN A 1027 9.59 23.67 -4.77
CA ASN A 1027 8.38 23.58 -3.98
C ASN A 1027 8.29 22.30 -3.15
N PHE A 1028 7.42 22.32 -2.14
CA PHE A 1028 7.01 21.16 -1.35
C PHE A 1028 5.55 21.34 -0.91
N THR A 1029 4.85 20.24 -0.63
CA THR A 1029 3.46 20.23 -0.15
C THR A 1029 3.41 19.67 1.28
N VAL A 1030 2.61 20.29 2.16
CA VAL A 1030 2.40 19.80 3.53
C VAL A 1030 1.02 19.13 3.59
N ASP A 1031 0.96 17.80 3.51
CA ASP A 1031 -0.29 17.04 3.42
C ASP A 1031 -0.97 16.91 4.81
N SER A 1032 -2.31 16.97 4.85
CA SER A 1032 -3.09 16.75 6.08
C SER A 1032 -3.26 15.27 6.44
N VAL A 1033 -3.20 14.98 7.73
CA VAL A 1033 -3.45 13.66 8.32
C VAL A 1033 -4.46 13.81 9.46
N VAL A 1034 -5.59 13.12 9.34
CA VAL A 1034 -6.64 12.99 10.36
C VAL A 1034 -6.62 11.56 10.87
N THR A 1035 -6.07 11.34 12.06
CA THR A 1035 -5.99 10.01 12.69
C THR A 1035 -6.15 10.16 14.20
N ILE A 1036 -6.91 9.27 14.83
CA ILE A 1036 -7.06 9.22 16.28
C ILE A 1036 -6.87 7.79 16.80
N SER A 1037 -6.32 7.69 18.00
CA SER A 1037 -6.27 6.46 18.78
C SER A 1037 -7.02 6.63 20.10
N ALA A 1038 -7.52 5.52 20.65
CA ALA A 1038 -8.16 5.49 21.96
C ALA A 1038 -7.28 4.71 22.93
N THR A 1039 -6.46 5.41 23.71
CA THR A 1039 -5.52 4.81 24.68
C THR A 1039 -6.25 4.18 25.86
N THR A 1040 -7.44 4.71 26.21
CA THR A 1040 -8.45 4.00 27.00
C THR A 1040 -9.74 3.91 26.20
N ASN A 1041 -10.16 2.68 25.85
CA ASN A 1041 -11.22 2.39 24.89
C ASN A 1041 -12.42 1.62 25.47
N SER A 1042 -12.48 1.44 26.79
CA SER A 1042 -13.60 0.78 27.47
C SER A 1042 -13.72 1.25 28.93
N ILE A 1043 -14.95 1.34 29.42
CA ILE A 1043 -15.28 1.79 30.78
C ILE A 1043 -16.14 0.72 31.46
N ALA A 1044 -15.77 0.33 32.67
CA ALA A 1044 -16.46 -0.70 33.45
C ALA A 1044 -16.95 -0.15 34.80
N PHE A 1045 -18.21 0.30 34.86
CA PHE A 1045 -18.84 0.77 36.10
C PHE A 1045 -19.16 -0.35 37.12
N GLY A 1046 -19.09 -1.61 36.70
CA GLY A 1046 -19.41 -2.75 37.56
C GLY A 1046 -20.90 -2.82 37.92
N SER A 1047 -21.20 -3.35 39.10
CA SER A 1047 -22.59 -3.52 39.57
C SER A 1047 -23.12 -2.24 40.22
N LEU A 1048 -24.05 -1.57 39.55
CA LEU A 1048 -24.80 -0.42 40.09
C LEU A 1048 -26.25 -0.82 40.40
N GLY A 1049 -26.84 -0.23 41.45
CA GLY A 1049 -28.24 -0.42 41.81
C GLY A 1049 -29.16 0.68 41.24
N PRO A 1050 -30.49 0.46 41.17
CA PRO A 1050 -31.43 1.50 40.74
C PRO A 1050 -31.31 2.79 41.55
N GLY A 1051 -31.28 3.93 40.86
CA GLY A 1051 -31.07 5.26 41.46
C GLY A 1051 -29.62 5.58 41.87
N VAL A 1052 -28.64 4.72 41.56
CA VAL A 1052 -27.22 5.02 41.79
C VAL A 1052 -26.63 5.75 40.59
N THR A 1053 -25.95 6.87 40.85
CA THR A 1053 -25.10 7.56 39.89
C THR A 1053 -23.64 7.13 40.07
N SER A 1054 -22.96 6.85 38.96
CA SER A 1054 -21.51 6.66 38.89
C SER A 1054 -20.94 7.47 37.72
N ASN A 1055 -19.68 7.89 37.79
CA ASN A 1055 -18.99 8.58 36.71
C ASN A 1055 -17.49 8.27 36.70
N THR A 1056 -16.79 8.69 35.65
CA THR A 1056 -15.35 8.48 35.49
C THR A 1056 -14.47 9.64 35.95
N SER A 1057 -15.06 10.75 36.44
CA SER A 1057 -14.40 12.02 36.81
C SER A 1057 -13.40 11.96 37.98
N THR A 1058 -13.04 10.75 38.42
CA THR A 1058 -12.03 10.47 39.44
C THR A 1058 -11.07 9.36 39.00
N ASP A 1059 -10.95 9.11 37.69
CA ASP A 1059 -10.14 8.04 37.07
C ASP A 1059 -10.44 6.63 37.59
N SER A 1060 -11.63 6.39 38.13
CA SER A 1060 -11.98 5.12 38.77
C SER A 1060 -13.50 4.86 38.73
N PRO A 1061 -14.03 4.18 37.68
CA PRO A 1061 -13.29 3.58 36.56
C PRO A 1061 -12.66 4.64 35.64
N PRO A 1062 -11.63 4.28 34.86
CA PRO A 1062 -10.98 5.24 33.99
C PRO A 1062 -11.94 5.73 32.87
N PRO A 1063 -11.82 7.01 32.46
CA PRO A 1063 -12.57 7.61 31.36
C PRO A 1063 -12.11 7.09 29.99
N PHE A 1064 -12.79 7.46 28.90
CA PHE A 1064 -12.19 7.32 27.57
C PHE A 1064 -11.07 8.34 27.41
N VAL A 1065 -9.96 7.93 26.81
CA VAL A 1065 -8.86 8.84 26.47
C VAL A 1065 -8.58 8.68 24.99
N LEU A 1066 -8.69 9.79 24.26
CA LEU A 1066 -8.44 9.89 22.83
C LEU A 1066 -7.15 10.69 22.61
N GLN A 1067 -6.37 10.30 21.62
CA GLN A 1067 -5.17 11.00 21.19
C GLN A 1067 -5.26 11.31 19.69
N ASN A 1068 -4.83 12.51 19.29
CA ASN A 1068 -4.73 12.90 17.89
C ASN A 1068 -3.35 12.51 17.35
N ASP A 1069 -3.29 11.37 16.66
CA ASP A 1069 -2.06 10.88 16.03
C ASP A 1069 -1.81 11.50 14.63
N GLY A 1070 -2.63 12.48 14.23
CA GLY A 1070 -2.49 13.23 12.98
C GLY A 1070 -1.55 14.43 13.08
N ASN A 1071 -1.56 15.30 12.06
CA ASN A 1071 -0.86 16.59 12.07
C ASN A 1071 -1.82 17.79 11.97
N SER A 1072 -3.12 17.56 12.08
CA SER A 1072 -4.18 18.55 11.88
C SER A 1072 -4.93 18.86 13.17
N LEU A 1073 -5.44 20.08 13.30
CA LEU A 1073 -6.49 20.38 14.28
C LEU A 1073 -7.74 19.61 13.88
N ILE A 1074 -8.32 18.86 14.83
CA ILE A 1074 -9.50 18.03 14.56
C ILE A 1074 -10.66 18.32 15.51
N ASN A 1075 -11.87 18.17 14.97
CA ASN A 1075 -13.12 18.15 15.71
C ASN A 1075 -13.55 16.70 15.87
N ILE A 1076 -13.88 16.29 17.10
CA ILE A 1076 -14.39 14.94 17.38
C ILE A 1076 -15.88 15.03 17.72
N SER A 1077 -16.68 14.33 16.91
CA SER A 1077 -18.11 14.12 17.17
C SER A 1077 -18.34 12.87 18.01
N VAL A 1078 -19.30 12.96 18.93
CA VAL A 1078 -19.70 11.88 19.84
C VAL A 1078 -21.16 11.51 19.61
N ASN A 1079 -21.44 10.21 19.60
CA ASN A 1079 -22.75 9.62 19.84
C ASN A 1079 -22.58 8.22 20.45
N ALA A 1080 -23.67 7.60 20.87
CA ALA A 1080 -23.62 6.24 21.41
C ALA A 1080 -24.84 5.39 21.07
N SER A 1081 -24.76 4.09 21.31
CA SER A 1081 -25.95 3.25 21.51
C SER A 1081 -26.59 3.53 22.87
N GLN A 1082 -27.86 3.19 23.04
CA GLN A 1082 -28.55 3.28 24.33
C GLN A 1082 -27.85 2.42 25.39
N LEU A 1083 -27.85 2.89 26.66
CA LEU A 1083 -27.22 2.20 27.81
C LEU A 1083 -28.24 1.59 28.77
N PHE A 1084 -29.41 2.22 28.93
CA PHE A 1084 -30.45 1.85 29.86
C PHE A 1084 -31.77 1.63 29.11
N ASP A 1085 -32.55 0.61 29.46
CA ASP A 1085 -33.78 0.29 28.75
C ASP A 1085 -34.89 1.28 29.09
N GLN A 1086 -34.94 1.76 30.34
CA GLN A 1086 -35.95 2.70 30.82
C GLN A 1086 -35.55 4.18 30.62
N ALA A 1087 -34.35 4.45 30.08
CA ALA A 1087 -33.93 5.81 29.75
C ALA A 1087 -33.27 5.91 28.37
N ALA A 1088 -33.96 6.59 27.46
CA ALA A 1088 -33.46 6.87 26.11
C ALA A 1088 -32.22 7.79 26.13
N LEU A 1089 -31.48 7.76 25.02
CA LEU A 1089 -30.46 8.77 24.71
C LEU A 1089 -31.08 10.18 24.71
N GLY A 1090 -30.29 11.19 25.08
CA GLY A 1090 -30.77 12.56 25.29
C GLY A 1090 -31.40 12.82 26.67
N THR A 1091 -31.31 11.89 27.62
CA THR A 1091 -31.71 12.06 29.03
C THR A 1091 -30.52 12.23 29.98
N ASP A 1092 -30.77 12.65 31.22
CA ASP A 1092 -29.76 12.80 32.29
C ASP A 1092 -29.32 11.46 32.92
N ALA A 1093 -29.93 10.34 32.53
CA ALA A 1093 -29.51 9.01 32.93
C ALA A 1093 -28.15 8.61 32.32
N TYR A 1094 -27.83 9.09 31.11
CA TYR A 1094 -26.57 8.77 30.43
C TYR A 1094 -26.01 10.03 29.79
N GLN A 1095 -24.88 10.50 30.32
CA GLN A 1095 -24.27 11.78 29.95
C GLN A 1095 -22.78 11.60 29.71
N PHE A 1096 -22.19 12.52 28.96
CA PHE A 1096 -20.74 12.69 28.88
C PHE A 1096 -20.33 14.14 29.16
N LYS A 1097 -19.05 14.37 29.44
CA LYS A 1097 -18.40 15.67 29.31
C LYS A 1097 -16.98 15.47 28.79
N VAL A 1098 -16.42 16.49 28.18
CA VAL A 1098 -15.01 16.56 27.80
C VAL A 1098 -14.21 17.13 28.97
N ASP A 1099 -13.06 16.53 29.28
CA ASP A 1099 -12.08 17.05 30.25
C ASP A 1099 -10.66 16.96 29.66
N ASN A 1100 -9.68 17.60 30.32
CA ASN A 1100 -8.27 17.39 29.96
C ASN A 1100 -7.75 16.09 30.57
N THR A 1101 -6.81 15.43 29.90
CA THR A 1101 -5.95 14.42 30.51
C THR A 1101 -4.90 15.11 31.43
N THR A 1102 -3.75 14.46 31.66
CA THR A 1102 -2.55 15.13 32.18
C THR A 1102 -2.04 16.28 31.29
N GLU A 1103 -2.44 16.30 30.02
CA GLU A 1103 -2.13 17.35 29.05
C GLU A 1103 -3.21 18.42 29.08
N THR A 1104 -2.82 19.63 29.48
CA THR A 1104 -3.78 20.71 29.70
C THR A 1104 -3.84 21.67 28.53
N GLY A 1105 -5.03 21.84 27.95
CA GLY A 1105 -5.26 22.80 26.86
C GLY A 1105 -5.28 22.17 25.46
N SER A 1106 -5.51 20.86 25.41
CA SER A 1106 -5.59 20.06 24.18
C SER A 1106 -6.70 20.47 23.22
N PHE A 1107 -7.80 21.02 23.76
CA PHE A 1107 -8.99 21.39 22.99
C PHE A 1107 -9.55 22.75 23.45
N SER A 1108 -10.51 23.29 22.69
CA SER A 1108 -11.19 24.54 23.03
C SER A 1108 -12.21 24.36 24.16
N TRP A 1109 -11.81 24.76 25.37
CA TRP A 1109 -12.67 24.83 26.56
C TRP A 1109 -13.90 25.74 26.44
N LEU A 1110 -13.91 26.67 25.46
CA LEU A 1110 -15.02 27.61 25.27
C LEU A 1110 -16.17 27.02 24.46
N THR A 1111 -15.86 26.07 23.57
CA THR A 1111 -16.79 25.56 22.54
C THR A 1111 -17.01 24.05 22.63
N SER A 1112 -16.12 23.31 23.30
CA SER A 1112 -16.30 21.89 23.61
C SER A 1112 -17.30 21.66 24.75
N ILE A 1113 -17.83 20.44 24.82
CA ILE A 1113 -18.89 20.04 25.74
C ILE A 1113 -18.31 19.67 27.11
N ILE A 1114 -17.86 20.70 27.86
CA ILE A 1114 -17.17 20.56 29.16
C ILE A 1114 -18.09 20.41 30.38
N ASN A 1115 -19.41 20.44 30.18
CA ASN A 1115 -20.40 20.18 31.23
C ASN A 1115 -21.20 18.94 30.84
N TRP A 1116 -21.74 18.21 31.83
CA TRP A 1116 -22.56 17.03 31.59
C TRP A 1116 -23.66 17.30 30.56
N PHE A 1117 -23.55 16.59 29.44
CA PHE A 1117 -24.42 16.69 28.28
C PHE A 1117 -25.00 15.31 27.99
N ASN A 1118 -26.29 15.28 27.73
CA ASN A 1118 -27.02 14.04 27.57
C ASN A 1118 -26.57 13.32 26.30
N MET A 1119 -26.17 12.06 26.42
CA MET A 1119 -25.55 11.30 25.33
C MET A 1119 -26.48 11.26 24.09
N PRO A 1120 -26.07 11.77 22.92
CA PRO A 1120 -26.94 11.93 21.77
C PRO A 1120 -27.05 10.65 20.94
N SER A 1121 -28.18 10.50 20.23
CA SER A 1121 -28.43 9.39 19.29
C SER A 1121 -27.86 9.60 17.89
N GLY A 1122 -27.18 10.72 17.64
CA GLY A 1122 -26.55 11.09 16.38
C GLY A 1122 -25.35 11.98 16.65
N ALA A 1123 -24.40 12.04 15.72
CA ALA A 1123 -23.14 12.74 15.89
C ALA A 1123 -23.33 14.22 16.29
N VAL A 1124 -22.74 14.60 17.42
CA VAL A 1124 -22.63 15.99 17.89
C VAL A 1124 -21.16 16.30 18.12
N VAL A 1125 -20.64 17.38 17.53
CA VAL A 1125 -19.28 17.86 17.80
C VAL A 1125 -19.14 18.12 19.31
N ALA A 1126 -18.32 17.30 19.96
CA ALA A 1126 -18.15 17.28 21.40
C ALA A 1126 -16.84 17.95 21.82
N ILE A 1127 -15.78 17.65 21.07
CA ILE A 1127 -14.44 18.20 21.23
C ILE A 1127 -14.20 19.07 20.00
N ASP A 1128 -13.96 20.36 20.23
CA ASP A 1128 -13.63 21.34 19.21
C ASP A 1128 -12.14 21.68 19.28
N SER A 1129 -11.48 21.62 18.12
CA SER A 1129 -10.08 22.01 17.93
C SER A 1129 -9.11 21.24 18.83
N LEU A 1130 -9.19 19.90 18.83
CA LEU A 1130 -8.17 19.03 19.43
C LEU A 1130 -6.86 19.19 18.65
N LYS A 1131 -5.78 19.53 19.36
CA LYS A 1131 -4.43 19.74 18.80
C LYS A 1131 -3.72 18.43 18.50
N TYR A 1132 -2.54 18.53 17.89
CA TYR A 1132 -1.64 17.44 17.47
C TYR A 1132 -0.22 17.63 18.04
N GLU A 1133 -0.02 18.55 18.98
CA GLU A 1133 1.28 18.78 19.62
C GLU A 1133 1.43 17.81 20.82
N ASP A 1134 2.53 17.04 20.92
CA ASP A 1134 2.90 16.04 21.96
C ASP A 1134 2.54 16.33 23.44
N SER A 1135 2.18 17.57 23.80
CA SER A 1135 1.83 17.98 25.17
C SER A 1135 0.38 18.43 25.33
N THR A 1136 -0.42 18.26 24.27
CA THR A 1136 -1.79 18.75 24.09
C THR A 1136 -2.56 17.93 23.03
N ASP A 1137 -2.12 16.73 22.67
CA ASP A 1137 -2.77 15.91 21.63
C ASP A 1137 -3.84 14.96 22.21
N SER A 1138 -3.82 14.75 23.52
CA SER A 1138 -4.76 13.88 24.22
C SER A 1138 -5.90 14.60 24.94
N VAL A 1139 -7.07 13.99 24.95
CA VAL A 1139 -8.30 14.50 25.56
C VAL A 1139 -9.09 13.40 26.25
N GLU A 1140 -9.74 13.75 27.35
CA GLU A 1140 -10.58 12.86 28.14
C GLU A 1140 -12.06 13.01 27.74
N VAL A 1141 -12.75 11.89 27.53
CA VAL A 1141 -14.22 11.86 27.46
C VAL A 1141 -14.77 11.07 28.64
N ASP A 1142 -15.26 11.85 29.58
CA ASP A 1142 -15.74 11.45 30.88
C ASP A 1142 -17.22 11.05 30.78
N ILE A 1143 -17.61 9.91 31.34
CA ILE A 1143 -18.97 9.35 31.26
C ILE A 1143 -19.65 9.37 32.63
N LEU A 1144 -20.93 9.73 32.65
CA LEU A 1144 -21.82 9.61 33.82
C LEU A 1144 -23.01 8.72 33.47
N ALA A 1145 -23.26 7.76 34.35
CA ALA A 1145 -24.38 6.83 34.28
C ALA A 1145 -25.18 6.89 35.60
N THR A 1146 -26.43 7.33 35.52
CA THR A 1146 -27.42 7.24 36.61
C THR A 1146 -28.42 6.17 36.25
N VAL A 1147 -28.40 5.06 36.98
CA VAL A 1147 -29.33 3.94 36.76
C VAL A 1147 -30.77 4.42 37.05
N PRO A 1148 -31.71 4.35 36.10
CA PRO A 1148 -33.11 4.69 36.36
C PRO A 1148 -33.69 3.89 37.53
N THR A 1149 -34.63 4.48 38.30
CA THR A 1149 -35.17 3.84 39.51
C THR A 1149 -36.05 2.62 39.23
N ASP A 1150 -36.50 2.50 38.00
CA ASP A 1150 -37.31 1.45 37.39
C ASP A 1150 -36.51 0.57 36.40
N GLU A 1151 -35.21 0.83 36.24
CA GLU A 1151 -34.32 0.03 35.40
C GLU A 1151 -34.28 -1.43 35.85
N LEU A 1152 -34.45 -2.35 34.89
CA LEU A 1152 -34.41 -3.78 35.16
C LEU A 1152 -32.97 -4.25 35.38
N ALA A 1153 -32.80 -5.14 36.36
CA ALA A 1153 -31.51 -5.78 36.63
C ALA A 1153 -31.07 -6.63 35.43
N GLY A 1154 -29.81 -6.49 35.03
CA GLY A 1154 -29.21 -7.21 33.91
C GLY A 1154 -27.90 -6.54 33.46
N SER A 1155 -27.20 -7.17 32.52
CA SER A 1155 -26.01 -6.59 31.90
C SER A 1155 -26.40 -5.38 31.04
N LYS A 1156 -25.73 -4.24 31.27
CA LYS A 1156 -25.92 -3.01 30.49
C LYS A 1156 -24.62 -2.63 29.81
N SER A 1157 -24.68 -2.35 28.51
CA SER A 1157 -23.53 -1.97 27.69
C SER A 1157 -23.94 -0.93 26.66
N SER A 1158 -23.04 -0.01 26.36
CA SER A 1158 -23.22 0.99 25.30
C SER A 1158 -21.93 1.12 24.52
N THR A 1159 -22.03 1.18 23.19
CA THR A 1159 -20.91 1.55 22.31
C THR A 1159 -20.96 3.05 22.11
N VAL A 1160 -19.90 3.76 22.51
CA VAL A 1160 -19.67 5.17 22.17
C VAL A 1160 -18.83 5.21 20.90
N TYR A 1161 -19.19 6.06 19.94
CA TYR A 1161 -18.45 6.27 18.71
C TYR A 1161 -17.83 7.67 18.74
N PHE A 1162 -16.60 7.76 18.23
CA PHE A 1162 -15.82 8.98 18.08
C PHE A 1162 -15.47 9.14 16.60
N GLU A 1163 -15.90 10.23 15.99
CA GLU A 1163 -15.65 10.53 14.57
C GLU A 1163 -14.85 11.83 14.46
N ALA A 1164 -13.62 11.73 13.97
CA ALA A 1164 -12.71 12.86 13.77
C ALA A 1164 -12.84 13.47 12.37
N ALA A 1165 -12.84 14.80 12.29
CA ALA A 1165 -12.79 15.57 11.04
C ALA A 1165 -11.88 16.79 11.21
N ILE A 1166 -11.25 17.25 10.12
CA ILE A 1166 -10.39 18.44 10.12
C ILE A 1166 -11.16 19.70 10.59
N ALA A 1167 -10.48 20.56 11.34
CA ALA A 1167 -11.07 21.74 12.01
C ALA A 1167 -10.46 23.09 11.57
N GLU A 1168 -9.41 23.08 10.74
CA GLU A 1168 -8.69 24.27 10.24
C GLU A 1168 -8.90 24.52 8.74
#